data_AF-A0A7R9YC82-F1
#
_entry.id   AF-A0A7R9YC82-F1
#
_cell.length_a   1.000
_cell.length_b   1.000
_cell.length_c   1.000
_cell.angle_alpha   90.00
_cell.angle_beta   90.00
_cell.angle_gamma   90.00
#
_symmetry.space_group_name_H-M   'P 1'
#
loop_
_entity.id
_entity.type
_entity.pdbx_description
1 polymer ?
#
loop_
_entity_poly.entity_id
_entity_poly.type
_entity_poly.pdbx_seq_one_letter_code
_entity_poly.pdbx_strand_id
1 'polypeptide(L)'
;PQLPTRRLNARLKDASPSTWLIGMRGARSNPPRRRQSLWLRLSLLSFFLVCLYVYGQSRVLLTPLAPREMMGDKSLGKTVSPATIDAEADNAEISSGREGFPGGKDEEKGPLTARGSSDVKAEEHSNESATDSEKEEARPVESGSQGVDTKSSGTPAALDTTEAQDQLRTTRNTTEAQDQLRTTRNVGVQAPIVKDGKGGQSRDATDVHSASLRSGGAEAAGVELTDAALNNPCIVVLAHNRANFLEQSLTSVLAMPAAKRFQLYVSLDDPTSFGTMEAAIKRVEASHVVEKGIKVLRRTPAPDPGVPFQKTALYNIAMHFRFALENVFEAPAGRHSSAVMIEDDLELSPDLLEMFLGVAPLLDADKSLWGASAWNDNGIQKDSKLLDVGRIQRTNYFPGLGWMIKRERWMDRLRGTWPVAASTGFDHWWRQDENNGGLEWLYPEVPRTKHKVSDKKSNVTPTQQKLFDSFAFKREPQASSFAVDRVYQATYEKGLEEMIRQAERVSRGEAQSILKPGLRGGRGGSSRTLLILWAEEEGVSWQKIATPFGLWPEEPRGETHGVIVTRFPDLIIIVANRWRCPYLEPDEQRSIPSSVAIVAGQSGQSCDEVCRAQSSTCDASSLPGLNSCRALKTKFPCEAGCGHQIGREIPCYVTNPAALTAGQCLATQQALSACSARHKDTARICPCRGLR
;
A
#
# COMPACT_ATOMS: atom_id res chain seq x y z
N PRO A 1 24.52 15.33 40.54
CA PRO A 1 24.61 16.15 41.77
C PRO A 1 23.23 16.28 42.42
N GLN A 2 23.15 16.43 43.75
CA GLN A 2 21.91 16.24 44.51
C GLN A 2 21.10 17.54 44.71
N LEU A 3 19.80 17.36 44.99
CA LEU A 3 18.88 18.40 45.47
C LEU A 3 19.22 18.86 46.90
N PRO A 4 18.66 19.99 47.35
CA PRO A 4 17.77 19.85 48.51
C PRO A 4 16.44 20.64 48.47
N THR A 5 15.43 19.94 48.98
CA THR A 5 14.02 20.27 49.26
C THR A 5 13.72 21.48 50.16
N ARG A 6 12.51 22.07 50.00
CA ARG A 6 11.40 22.22 50.99
C ARG A 6 10.18 22.91 50.32
N ARG A 7 8.93 22.41 50.41
CA ARG A 7 7.89 22.56 51.48
C ARG A 7 7.48 24.04 51.73
N LEU A 8 6.20 24.44 51.85
CA LEU A 8 4.92 23.71 52.02
C LEU A 8 3.66 24.53 51.58
N ASN A 9 2.57 23.84 51.25
CA ASN A 9 1.11 24.17 51.25
C ASN A 9 0.58 25.63 51.33
N ALA A 10 -0.41 25.93 50.46
CA ALA A 10 -1.66 26.63 50.82
C ALA A 10 -2.82 26.26 49.84
N ARG A 11 -4.08 26.46 50.25
CA ARG A 11 -5.32 26.26 49.45
C ARG A 11 -5.98 27.60 49.11
N LEU A 12 -6.80 27.69 48.05
CA LEU A 12 -8.27 27.95 48.11
C LEU A 12 -8.88 28.42 46.75
N LYS A 13 -9.99 27.77 46.38
CA LYS A 13 -11.25 28.27 45.76
C LYS A 13 -11.28 29.09 44.45
N ASP A 14 -11.95 28.46 43.47
CA ASP A 14 -13.28 28.80 42.89
C ASP A 14 -13.58 30.17 42.21
N ALA A 15 -14.66 30.12 41.40
CA ALA A 15 -15.50 31.20 40.89
C ALA A 15 -15.07 31.98 39.61
N SER A 16 -15.57 31.47 38.49
CA SER A 16 -16.13 32.26 37.37
C SER A 16 -17.44 32.98 37.83
N PRO A 17 -18.13 33.86 37.03
CA PRO A 17 -18.08 33.96 35.57
C PRO A 17 -18.28 35.38 34.95
N SER A 18 -18.49 35.37 33.63
CA SER A 18 -19.13 36.35 32.71
C SER A 18 -20.11 37.40 33.30
N THR A 19 -20.33 38.55 32.66
CA THR A 19 -21.30 38.67 31.51
C THR A 19 -21.40 40.08 30.90
N TRP A 20 -22.12 40.16 29.75
CA TRP A 20 -22.67 41.31 29.00
C TRP A 20 -21.68 42.27 28.29
N LEU A 21 -21.84 42.76 27.04
CA LEU A 21 -22.91 42.98 26.01
C LEU A 21 -23.26 44.47 25.78
N ILE A 22 -23.62 44.79 24.53
CA ILE A 22 -24.04 46.10 23.99
C ILE A 22 -22.88 47.14 23.92
N GLY A 23 -22.65 47.89 22.83
CA GLY A 23 -23.22 47.85 21.47
C GLY A 23 -23.66 49.23 20.93
N MET A 24 -23.07 49.71 19.83
CA MET A 24 -23.56 50.89 19.09
C MET A 24 -23.25 50.84 17.58
N ARG A 25 -24.09 51.51 16.78
CA ARG A 25 -23.89 51.80 15.34
C ARG A 25 -23.47 53.26 15.17
N GLY A 26 -22.56 53.57 14.23
CA GLY A 26 -22.15 54.97 13.97
C GLY A 26 -21.48 55.16 12.60
N ALA A 27 -22.01 56.05 11.77
CA ALA A 27 -21.70 56.17 10.34
C ALA A 27 -20.32 56.76 9.96
N ARG A 28 -19.78 56.25 8.85
CA ARG A 28 -19.05 56.95 7.75
C ARG A 28 -18.20 58.20 8.08
N SER A 29 -16.88 58.09 7.86
CA SER A 29 -16.12 59.09 7.09
C SER A 29 -14.86 58.47 6.46
N ASN A 30 -14.33 59.08 5.40
CA ASN A 30 -13.14 58.62 4.66
C ASN A 30 -12.42 59.85 4.10
N PRO A 31 -11.16 60.12 4.51
CA PRO A 31 -10.10 60.29 3.51
C PRO A 31 -8.68 59.92 4.06
N PRO A 32 -7.57 60.13 3.31
CA PRO A 32 -7.34 59.80 1.90
C PRO A 32 -6.07 58.94 1.70
N ARG A 33 -5.90 58.34 0.51
CA ARG A 33 -4.67 57.61 0.14
C ARG A 33 -3.49 58.56 -0.16
N ARG A 34 -2.41 58.49 0.63
CA ARG A 34 -1.00 58.74 0.20
C ARG A 34 -0.02 58.17 1.25
N ARG A 35 1.18 57.72 0.82
CA ARG A 35 2.28 57.09 1.60
C ARG A 35 2.22 55.55 1.89
N GLN A 36 2.08 54.70 0.87
CA GLN A 36 2.49 53.28 0.96
C GLN A 36 3.30 52.75 -0.25
N SER A 37 3.83 53.64 -1.11
CA SER A 37 4.57 53.26 -2.34
C SER A 37 6.10 53.22 -2.21
N LEU A 38 6.66 53.55 -1.04
CA LEU A 38 8.12 53.69 -0.86
C LEU A 38 8.76 52.47 -0.18
N TRP A 39 8.15 51.94 0.88
CA TRP A 39 8.66 50.75 1.59
C TRP A 39 8.70 49.50 0.71
N LEU A 40 7.67 49.28 -0.13
CA LEU A 40 7.60 48.12 -1.01
C LEU A 40 8.70 48.09 -2.11
N ARG A 41 9.33 49.22 -2.40
CA ARG A 41 10.43 49.31 -3.39
C ARG A 41 11.82 49.09 -2.80
N LEU A 42 11.99 49.27 -1.49
CA LEU A 42 13.29 49.06 -0.83
C LEU A 42 13.53 47.57 -0.50
N SER A 43 12.53 46.85 0.01
CA SER A 43 12.68 45.42 0.33
C SER A 43 12.96 44.53 -0.89
N LEU A 44 12.49 44.91 -2.09
CA LEU A 44 12.74 44.16 -3.32
C LEU A 44 14.19 44.27 -3.83
N LEU A 45 14.88 45.40 -3.59
CA LEU A 45 16.28 45.57 -3.98
C LEU A 45 17.22 44.68 -3.15
N SER A 46 17.00 44.64 -1.83
CA SER A 46 17.79 43.79 -0.93
C SER A 46 17.67 42.31 -1.26
N PHE A 47 16.48 41.84 -1.67
CA PHE A 47 16.27 40.44 -2.04
C PHE A 47 17.00 40.07 -3.34
N PHE A 48 16.96 40.94 -4.36
CA PHE A 48 17.65 40.72 -5.64
C PHE A 48 19.18 40.63 -5.49
N LEU A 49 19.78 41.48 -4.65
CA LEU A 49 21.22 41.46 -4.40
C LEU A 49 21.69 40.17 -3.70
N VAL A 50 20.91 39.64 -2.75
CA VAL A 50 21.23 38.36 -2.09
C VAL A 50 21.11 37.18 -3.08
N CYS A 51 20.08 37.17 -3.94
CA CYS A 51 19.93 36.14 -4.97
C CYS A 51 21.09 36.12 -5.97
N LEU A 52 21.60 37.30 -6.38
CA LEU A 52 22.75 37.40 -7.29
C LEU A 52 24.06 36.90 -6.66
N TYR A 53 24.27 37.12 -5.35
CA TYR A 53 25.46 36.62 -4.66
C TYR A 53 25.45 35.09 -4.52
N VAL A 54 24.28 34.49 -4.22
CA VAL A 54 24.15 33.03 -4.02
C VAL A 54 24.20 32.24 -5.33
N TYR A 55 23.73 32.80 -6.46
CA TYR A 55 23.84 32.15 -7.77
C TYR A 55 25.21 32.30 -8.45
N GLY A 56 26.14 33.08 -7.88
CA GLY A 56 27.43 33.40 -8.50
C GLY A 56 28.50 32.30 -8.46
N GLN A 57 28.24 31.16 -7.82
CA GLN A 57 29.26 30.12 -7.54
C GLN A 57 28.78 28.70 -7.90
N SER A 58 28.53 28.42 -9.18
CA SER A 58 28.66 27.08 -9.82
C SER A 58 28.25 27.04 -11.31
N ARG A 59 28.96 27.75 -12.20
CA ARG A 59 29.01 27.41 -13.64
C ARG A 59 30.36 27.80 -14.26
N VAL A 60 31.19 26.79 -14.54
CA VAL A 60 32.34 26.92 -15.44
C VAL A 60 32.19 25.90 -16.57
N LEU A 61 32.00 26.44 -17.77
CA LEU A 61 32.29 25.88 -19.10
C LEU A 61 32.20 24.37 -19.32
N LEU A 62 31.22 23.96 -20.14
CA LEU A 62 31.45 23.01 -21.25
C LEU A 62 30.34 23.19 -22.30
N THR A 63 30.72 23.56 -23.53
CA THR A 63 29.85 23.59 -24.73
C THR A 63 30.65 23.14 -25.95
N PRO A 64 30.03 22.49 -26.95
CA PRO A 64 30.74 21.57 -27.84
C PRO A 64 31.32 22.22 -29.10
N LEU A 65 32.36 21.58 -29.65
CA LEU A 65 32.79 21.72 -31.04
C LEU A 65 33.10 20.34 -31.63
N ALA A 66 32.77 20.17 -32.90
CA ALA A 66 33.10 19.03 -33.75
C ALA A 66 33.14 19.51 -35.21
N PRO A 67 33.65 18.71 -36.16
CA PRO A 67 34.92 18.00 -36.13
C PRO A 67 35.86 18.55 -37.24
N ARG A 68 37.14 18.14 -37.27
CA ARG A 68 38.00 18.34 -38.46
C ARG A 68 39.14 17.33 -38.56
N GLU A 69 39.52 17.04 -39.79
CA GLU A 69 40.53 16.04 -40.17
C GLU A 69 41.93 16.65 -40.36
N MET A 70 42.98 15.84 -40.14
CA MET A 70 44.29 15.75 -40.82
C MET A 70 45.18 14.79 -39.97
N MET A 71 45.64 13.64 -40.48
CA MET A 71 46.75 13.39 -41.42
C MET A 71 48.16 13.70 -40.85
N GLY A 72 49.07 12.72 -40.97
CA GLY A 72 50.47 12.76 -40.50
C GLY A 72 50.71 11.79 -39.32
N ASP A 73 50.88 10.47 -39.49
CA ASP A 73 51.88 9.68 -40.27
C ASP A 73 53.20 9.42 -39.50
N LYS A 74 53.73 8.20 -39.67
CA LYS A 74 54.99 7.61 -39.14
C LYS A 74 55.00 7.39 -37.62
N SER A 75 55.14 6.15 -37.13
CA SER A 75 56.15 5.17 -37.54
C SER A 75 55.65 3.73 -37.78
N LEU A 76 56.45 2.96 -38.53
CA LEU A 76 56.33 1.52 -38.68
C LEU A 76 56.73 0.85 -37.35
N GLY A 77 56.26 -0.33 -36.94
CA GLY A 77 55.50 -1.36 -37.65
C GLY A 77 56.21 -2.72 -37.58
N LYS A 78 55.45 -3.80 -37.39
CA LYS A 78 55.58 -5.09 -38.08
C LYS A 78 54.34 -5.95 -37.79
N THR A 79 53.90 -6.67 -38.80
CA THR A 79 52.71 -7.54 -38.79
C THR A 79 53.09 -9.02 -38.64
N VAL A 80 52.05 -9.87 -38.67
CA VAL A 80 52.04 -11.33 -38.89
C VAL A 80 52.04 -12.20 -37.62
N SER A 81 50.91 -12.89 -37.43
CA SER A 81 50.78 -14.14 -36.71
C SER A 81 50.43 -15.27 -37.70
N PRO A 82 50.95 -16.47 -37.47
CA PRO A 82 50.18 -17.72 -37.56
C PRO A 82 49.96 -18.26 -36.12
N ALA A 83 48.79 -18.74 -35.72
CA ALA A 83 48.07 -19.94 -36.16
C ALA A 83 48.68 -21.26 -35.63
N THR A 84 48.06 -21.77 -34.54
CA THR A 84 47.84 -23.19 -34.15
C THR A 84 48.84 -24.29 -34.50
N ILE A 85 49.20 -25.11 -33.49
CA ILE A 85 49.05 -26.58 -33.46
C ILE A 85 49.22 -27.11 -32.01
N ASP A 86 48.75 -28.34 -31.75
CA ASP A 86 48.48 -28.98 -30.45
C ASP A 86 49.67 -29.79 -29.84
N ALA A 87 49.35 -30.70 -28.90
CA ALA A 87 50.18 -31.75 -28.27
C ALA A 87 51.01 -31.31 -27.02
N GLU A 88 50.75 -31.83 -25.81
CA GLU A 88 51.21 -33.12 -25.19
C GLU A 88 52.66 -33.09 -24.68
N ALA A 89 53.05 -33.70 -23.54
CA ALA A 89 52.31 -34.36 -22.45
C ALA A 89 53.22 -34.47 -21.17
N ASP A 90 52.85 -35.38 -20.26
CA ASP A 90 53.68 -36.03 -19.22
C ASP A 90 54.04 -35.33 -17.88
N ASN A 91 53.32 -35.75 -16.84
CA ASN A 91 53.84 -36.59 -15.73
C ASN A 91 55.16 -36.21 -15.03
N ALA A 92 55.05 -35.80 -13.75
CA ALA A 92 55.73 -36.45 -12.62
C ALA A 92 55.06 -36.08 -11.28
N GLU A 93 55.25 -36.91 -10.25
CA GLU A 93 54.57 -36.86 -8.94
C GLU A 93 55.60 -36.82 -7.78
N ILE A 94 55.16 -36.46 -6.54
CA ILE A 94 55.83 -36.81 -5.25
C ILE A 94 57.19 -36.05 -4.98
N SER A 95 57.60 -35.57 -3.78
CA SER A 95 57.10 -35.58 -2.39
C SER A 95 57.66 -34.40 -1.51
N SER A 96 57.28 -34.41 -0.21
CA SER A 96 57.88 -33.80 1.01
C SER A 96 59.35 -33.30 1.01
N GLY A 97 59.80 -32.39 1.90
CA GLY A 97 59.18 -31.82 3.12
C GLY A 97 60.13 -30.94 3.99
N ARG A 98 59.86 -30.84 5.30
CA ARG A 98 60.56 -30.08 6.39
C ARG A 98 62.08 -30.37 6.53
N GLU A 99 62.96 -29.62 7.22
CA GLU A 99 62.90 -28.48 8.19
C GLU A 99 64.29 -27.75 8.29
N GLY A 100 64.43 -26.59 8.99
CA GLY A 100 65.77 -26.08 9.41
C GLY A 100 65.94 -24.59 9.84
N PHE A 101 66.61 -24.36 10.99
CA PHE A 101 67.18 -23.08 11.55
C PHE A 101 68.75 -23.17 11.58
N PRO A 102 69.63 -22.29 12.17
CA PRO A 102 69.53 -21.18 13.17
C PRO A 102 70.16 -19.82 12.69
N GLY A 103 70.49 -18.77 13.47
CA GLY A 103 70.22 -18.35 14.87
C GLY A 103 71.41 -17.61 15.58
N GLY A 104 71.12 -16.60 16.43
CA GLY A 104 72.09 -15.74 17.19
C GLY A 104 72.02 -14.25 16.80
N LYS A 105 72.39 -13.20 17.59
CA LYS A 105 72.93 -12.95 18.97
C LYS A 105 72.75 -11.40 19.26
N ASP A 106 72.99 -10.73 20.41
CA ASP A 106 73.51 -11.04 21.77
C ASP A 106 72.88 -10.13 22.89
N GLU A 107 73.64 -9.31 23.67
CA GLU A 107 73.26 -8.64 24.95
C GLU A 107 73.58 -7.09 24.95
N GLU A 108 73.31 -6.19 25.94
CA GLU A 108 73.49 -6.21 27.42
C GLU A 108 72.72 -5.10 28.22
N LYS A 109 72.52 -5.36 29.55
CA LYS A 109 72.48 -4.45 30.75
C LYS A 109 71.27 -3.51 31.08
N GLY A 110 70.96 -3.42 32.38
CA GLY A 110 70.00 -2.51 33.07
C GLY A 110 70.69 -1.53 34.06
N PRO A 111 70.21 -1.23 35.31
CA PRO A 111 69.08 -1.81 36.07
C PRO A 111 68.29 -0.86 37.06
N LEU A 112 67.48 -1.45 37.96
CA LEU A 112 67.03 -1.01 39.32
C LEU A 112 66.01 0.15 39.55
N THR A 113 64.86 -0.18 40.16
CA THR A 113 64.47 0.14 41.57
C THR A 113 63.15 -0.58 41.96
N ALA A 114 62.72 -0.57 43.25
CA ALA A 114 61.73 -1.53 43.79
C ALA A 114 60.89 -1.06 45.02
N ARG A 115 60.01 -1.96 45.51
CA ARG A 115 59.07 -1.96 46.68
C ARG A 115 57.59 -1.63 46.33
N GLY A 116 56.58 -2.31 46.91
CA GLY A 116 56.57 -3.54 47.73
C GLY A 116 55.30 -3.71 48.62
N SER A 117 54.90 -4.97 48.89
CA SER A 117 53.77 -5.41 49.77
C SER A 117 52.34 -4.93 49.39
N SER A 118 51.22 -5.51 49.82
CA SER A 118 50.82 -6.91 50.18
C SER A 118 49.25 -6.94 50.28
N ASP A 119 48.47 -7.96 50.68
CA ASP A 119 48.75 -9.23 51.39
C ASP A 119 47.70 -10.36 51.19
N VAL A 120 48.08 -11.53 51.73
CA VAL A 120 47.36 -12.76 52.22
C VAL A 120 45.88 -12.58 52.68
N LYS A 121 44.94 -13.57 52.59
CA LYS A 121 45.02 -15.04 52.67
C LYS A 121 43.95 -15.78 51.84
N ALA A 122 44.23 -17.05 51.49
CA ALA A 122 43.23 -18.07 51.14
C ALA A 122 43.41 -19.29 52.06
N GLU A 123 42.40 -20.15 52.19
CA GLU A 123 42.56 -21.47 52.83
C GLU A 123 41.68 -22.51 52.14
N GLU A 124 42.30 -23.56 51.63
CA GLU A 124 41.66 -24.72 51.01
C GLU A 124 41.47 -25.83 52.05
N HIS A 125 40.60 -26.81 51.77
CA HIS A 125 40.81 -28.25 52.02
C HIS A 125 39.52 -29.03 51.65
N SER A 126 39.53 -30.29 51.20
CA SER A 126 40.33 -30.99 50.18
C SER A 126 39.85 -32.46 50.13
N ASN A 127 39.73 -33.05 48.94
CA ASN A 127 39.74 -34.50 48.62
C ASN A 127 38.90 -35.51 49.44
N GLU A 128 38.07 -36.29 48.75
CA GLU A 128 38.24 -37.72 48.41
C GLU A 128 37.21 -38.01 47.28
N SER A 129 37.53 -38.61 46.12
CA SER A 129 38.02 -39.98 45.80
C SER A 129 36.96 -41.07 46.08
N ALA A 130 36.70 -42.08 45.23
CA ALA A 130 37.29 -42.47 43.94
C ALA A 130 36.34 -43.38 43.11
N THR A 131 36.69 -43.65 41.83
CA THR A 131 36.34 -44.86 41.02
C THR A 131 34.83 -45.15 40.70
N ASP A 132 34.44 -45.85 39.62
CA ASP A 132 35.21 -46.62 38.62
C ASP A 132 34.56 -46.72 37.21
N SER A 133 35.37 -47.21 36.27
CA SER A 133 35.19 -48.04 35.04
C SER A 133 33.88 -48.87 34.87
N GLU A 134 33.45 -49.41 33.71
CA GLU A 134 33.93 -49.39 32.30
C GLU A 134 32.85 -49.86 31.26
N LYS A 135 33.08 -49.55 29.97
CA LYS A 135 32.82 -50.26 28.67
C LYS A 135 31.76 -51.36 28.38
N GLU A 136 31.29 -51.29 27.11
CA GLU A 136 31.19 -52.35 26.04
C GLU A 136 29.96 -53.25 25.71
N GLU A 137 29.84 -53.47 24.39
CA GLU A 137 29.27 -54.56 23.54
C GLU A 137 27.84 -55.19 23.67
N ALA A 138 26.96 -54.77 22.74
CA ALA A 138 26.52 -55.50 21.52
C ALA A 138 25.83 -56.91 21.50
N ARG A 139 24.70 -56.97 20.73
CA ARG A 139 24.20 -58.09 19.86
C ARG A 139 23.47 -59.31 20.53
N PRO A 140 22.92 -60.30 19.76
CA PRO A 140 21.83 -60.15 18.76
C PRO A 140 20.78 -61.31 18.75
N VAL A 141 19.65 -61.18 18.03
CA VAL A 141 18.85 -62.33 17.49
C VAL A 141 18.22 -62.01 16.11
N GLU A 142 18.62 -62.79 15.10
CA GLU A 142 17.90 -63.43 13.95
C GLU A 142 16.47 -63.01 13.51
N SER A 143 16.02 -63.19 12.25
CA SER A 143 16.60 -63.64 10.95
C SER A 143 15.61 -63.30 9.79
N GLY A 144 15.92 -63.35 8.48
CA GLY A 144 17.18 -63.63 7.75
C GLY A 144 16.96 -63.77 6.22
N SER A 145 18.05 -63.83 5.42
CA SER A 145 18.14 -64.12 3.94
C SER A 145 17.35 -63.24 2.94
N GLN A 146 17.72 -63.01 1.66
CA GLN A 146 18.94 -63.15 0.81
C GLN A 146 18.65 -62.37 -0.52
N GLY A 147 19.60 -61.95 -1.36
CA GLY A 147 21.07 -61.91 -1.25
C GLY A 147 21.80 -61.75 -2.61
N VAL A 148 22.79 -60.84 -2.66
CA VAL A 148 23.87 -60.67 -3.68
C VAL A 148 23.56 -59.97 -5.02
N ASP A 149 24.49 -59.06 -5.34
CA ASP A 149 24.73 -58.18 -6.49
C ASP A 149 24.74 -58.84 -7.90
N THR A 150 24.48 -58.14 -9.02
CA THR A 150 25.49 -57.27 -9.68
C THR A 150 24.99 -56.48 -10.92
N LYS A 151 25.64 -55.32 -11.14
CA LYS A 151 25.87 -54.54 -12.39
C LYS A 151 25.25 -55.00 -13.74
N SER A 152 24.56 -54.08 -14.44
CA SER A 152 25.07 -53.33 -15.64
C SER A 152 24.01 -52.95 -16.70
N SER A 153 24.25 -51.80 -17.38
CA SER A 153 23.82 -51.38 -18.73
C SER A 153 22.43 -51.75 -19.29
N GLY A 154 21.64 -50.73 -19.69
CA GLY A 154 20.54 -50.89 -20.65
C GLY A 154 19.68 -49.63 -20.81
N THR A 155 19.48 -49.16 -22.05
CA THR A 155 18.55 -48.07 -22.39
C THR A 155 17.10 -48.56 -22.25
N PRO A 156 16.17 -47.81 -21.64
CA PRO A 156 14.80 -48.27 -21.48
C PRO A 156 14.01 -48.22 -22.80
N ALA A 157 13.29 -49.31 -23.08
CA ALA A 157 12.19 -49.35 -24.03
C ALA A 157 10.85 -49.49 -23.27
N ALA A 158 9.75 -49.42 -24.01
CA ALA A 158 8.38 -49.67 -23.57
C ALA A 158 8.22 -51.01 -22.80
N LEU A 159 7.22 -51.22 -21.94
CA LEU A 159 5.90 -50.55 -21.82
C LEU A 159 5.29 -50.76 -20.40
N ASP A 160 4.20 -50.04 -20.15
CA ASP A 160 3.08 -50.37 -19.25
C ASP A 160 3.24 -50.20 -17.72
N THR A 161 2.54 -49.20 -17.17
CA THR A 161 2.09 -49.14 -15.76
C THR A 161 0.70 -48.54 -15.66
N THR A 162 -0.26 -49.33 -15.17
CA THR A 162 -1.64 -48.87 -14.90
C THR A 162 -1.74 -48.17 -13.55
N GLU A 163 -1.73 -46.83 -13.50
CA GLU A 163 -2.32 -46.07 -12.39
C GLU A 163 -2.65 -44.60 -12.76
N ALA A 164 -3.55 -44.41 -13.74
CA ALA A 164 -3.94 -43.06 -14.22
C ALA A 164 -5.38 -42.97 -14.79
N GLN A 165 -6.39 -43.45 -14.07
CA GLN A 165 -7.80 -43.38 -14.51
C GLN A 165 -8.81 -42.93 -13.44
N ASP A 166 -8.61 -41.78 -12.79
CA ASP A 166 -9.69 -41.14 -12.01
C ASP A 166 -9.72 -39.58 -12.00
N GLN A 167 -9.06 -38.91 -12.96
CA GLN A 167 -9.10 -37.44 -13.08
C GLN A 167 -9.34 -36.92 -14.51
N LEU A 168 -10.09 -37.66 -15.34
CA LEU A 168 -10.45 -37.26 -16.71
C LEU A 168 -11.95 -37.34 -17.02
N ARG A 169 -12.81 -37.26 -15.98
CA ARG A 169 -14.27 -37.46 -16.08
C ARG A 169 -15.12 -36.24 -15.67
N THR A 170 -14.63 -35.02 -15.86
CA THR A 170 -15.39 -33.77 -15.60
C THR A 170 -15.39 -32.79 -16.77
N THR A 171 -14.46 -32.89 -17.73
CA THR A 171 -14.35 -32.01 -18.91
C THR A 171 -15.13 -32.51 -20.14
N ARG A 172 -16.40 -32.91 -19.95
CA ARG A 172 -17.30 -33.25 -21.06
C ARG A 172 -18.78 -33.02 -20.75
N ASN A 173 -19.13 -31.80 -20.34
CA ASN A 173 -20.53 -31.36 -20.17
C ASN A 173 -20.70 -29.82 -20.28
N THR A 174 -19.96 -29.18 -21.21
CA THR A 174 -19.92 -27.72 -21.39
C THR A 174 -19.93 -27.32 -22.86
N THR A 175 -20.93 -27.80 -23.62
CA THR A 175 -21.14 -27.40 -25.03
C THR A 175 -22.61 -27.34 -25.46
N GLU A 176 -23.56 -27.50 -24.52
CA GLU A 176 -25.02 -27.41 -24.78
C GLU A 176 -25.70 -26.41 -23.82
N ALA A 177 -25.08 -25.24 -23.64
CA ALA A 177 -25.52 -24.21 -22.68
C ALA A 177 -25.58 -22.78 -23.24
N GLN A 178 -25.67 -22.62 -24.58
CA GLN A 178 -25.66 -21.29 -25.23
C GLN A 178 -26.77 -21.03 -26.26
N ASP A 179 -27.73 -21.94 -26.48
CA ASP A 179 -28.77 -21.77 -27.52
C ASP A 179 -30.22 -21.99 -27.03
N GLN A 180 -30.52 -21.72 -25.75
CA GLN A 180 -31.89 -21.73 -25.20
C GLN A 180 -32.23 -20.48 -24.38
N LEU A 181 -31.75 -19.30 -24.81
CA LEU A 181 -32.12 -18.00 -24.24
C LEU A 181 -32.87 -17.09 -25.25
N ARG A 182 -33.55 -17.70 -26.23
CA ARG A 182 -34.20 -16.96 -27.32
C ARG A 182 -35.53 -17.53 -27.85
N THR A 183 -36.44 -17.95 -26.97
CA THR A 183 -37.89 -17.97 -27.26
C THR A 183 -38.74 -18.08 -26.00
N THR A 184 -39.99 -17.58 -26.07
CA THR A 184 -40.99 -17.49 -24.98
C THR A 184 -40.62 -16.52 -23.83
N ARG A 185 -41.56 -15.87 -23.14
CA ARG A 185 -43.03 -15.85 -23.30
C ARG A 185 -43.54 -14.46 -23.69
N ASN A 186 -44.50 -14.42 -24.61
CA ASN A 186 -45.45 -13.32 -24.75
C ASN A 186 -46.84 -13.89 -24.45
N VAL A 187 -47.33 -13.68 -23.22
CA VAL A 187 -48.69 -14.06 -22.78
C VAL A 187 -49.17 -12.99 -21.79
N GLY A 188 -50.24 -12.28 -22.15
CA GLY A 188 -50.87 -11.29 -21.27
C GLY A 188 -51.99 -11.90 -20.41
N VAL A 189 -52.27 -11.25 -19.28
CA VAL A 189 -53.48 -11.46 -18.46
C VAL A 189 -54.11 -10.09 -18.19
N GLN A 190 -55.43 -10.05 -18.08
CA GLN A 190 -56.23 -8.83 -18.21
C GLN A 190 -56.27 -7.95 -16.94
N ALA A 191 -56.47 -6.65 -17.14
CA ALA A 191 -56.87 -5.72 -16.08
C ALA A 191 -58.41 -5.59 -16.01
N PRO A 192 -59.01 -5.42 -14.82
CA PRO A 192 -60.42 -5.05 -14.67
C PRO A 192 -60.67 -3.56 -14.95
N ILE A 193 -61.84 -3.23 -15.48
CA ILE A 193 -62.26 -1.86 -15.86
C ILE A 193 -63.25 -1.30 -14.83
N VAL A 194 -63.05 -0.05 -14.38
CA VAL A 194 -64.07 0.76 -13.66
C VAL A 194 -64.00 2.23 -14.14
N LYS A 195 -65.13 2.96 -14.07
CA LYS A 195 -65.33 4.38 -14.42
C LYS A 195 -66.06 5.12 -13.28
N ASP A 196 -66.26 6.43 -13.24
CA ASP A 196 -65.95 7.61 -14.11
C ASP A 196 -65.52 8.76 -13.15
N GLY A 197 -65.08 9.97 -13.52
CA GLY A 197 -65.14 10.70 -14.79
C GLY A 197 -66.14 11.88 -14.75
N LYS A 198 -65.72 13.08 -14.26
CA LYS A 198 -66.18 14.46 -14.64
C LYS A 198 -65.81 15.56 -13.62
N GLY A 199 -65.51 16.77 -14.14
CA GLY A 199 -65.51 18.06 -13.43
C GLY A 199 -64.24 18.42 -12.63
N GLY A 200 -63.81 19.69 -12.51
CA GLY A 200 -64.25 20.91 -13.23
C GLY A 200 -63.71 22.22 -12.63
N GLN A 201 -63.32 23.17 -13.50
CA GLN A 201 -63.09 24.62 -13.26
C GLN A 201 -61.97 25.13 -12.29
N SER A 202 -60.88 25.60 -12.93
CA SER A 202 -60.28 26.96 -12.85
C SER A 202 -59.65 27.58 -11.59
N ARG A 203 -58.60 28.39 -11.87
CA ARG A 203 -58.03 29.55 -11.15
C ARG A 203 -57.01 29.33 -10.01
N ASP A 204 -55.78 29.75 -10.33
CA ASP A 204 -54.89 30.69 -9.62
C ASP A 204 -54.59 30.59 -8.11
N ALA A 205 -53.30 30.82 -7.85
CA ALA A 205 -52.69 31.55 -6.73
C ALA A 205 -52.09 30.79 -5.51
N THR A 206 -50.88 31.26 -5.20
CA THR A 206 -50.17 31.29 -3.89
C THR A 206 -49.61 30.02 -3.25
N ASP A 207 -48.38 30.20 -2.75
CA ASP A 207 -47.64 29.31 -1.86
C ASP A 207 -48.43 28.86 -0.61
N VAL A 208 -48.54 27.55 -0.41
CA VAL A 208 -48.04 26.89 0.81
C VAL A 208 -47.71 25.43 0.47
N HIS A 209 -46.58 24.88 0.93
CA HIS A 209 -46.52 23.48 1.38
C HIS A 209 -45.24 23.12 2.15
N SER A 210 -45.25 23.41 3.46
CA SER A 210 -44.58 22.58 4.46
C SER A 210 -45.54 21.44 4.87
N ALA A 211 -45.49 20.30 4.18
CA ALA A 211 -46.34 19.14 4.48
C ALA A 211 -45.57 17.81 4.34
N SER A 212 -45.88 16.85 5.23
CA SER A 212 -45.22 15.54 5.26
C SER A 212 -45.83 14.60 4.23
N LEU A 213 -44.99 14.09 3.31
CA LEU A 213 -45.33 12.97 2.45
C LEU A 213 -44.97 11.64 3.14
N ARG A 214 -45.94 11.06 3.84
CA ARG A 214 -45.93 9.63 4.21
C ARG A 214 -46.56 8.81 3.09
N SER A 215 -45.78 7.97 2.41
CA SER A 215 -46.32 6.98 1.47
C SER A 215 -45.29 5.87 1.19
N GLY A 216 -45.75 4.61 1.15
CA GLY A 216 -44.95 3.49 0.64
C GLY A 216 -43.93 2.92 1.63
N GLY A 217 -44.41 2.26 2.69
CA GLY A 217 -43.56 1.43 3.53
C GLY A 217 -43.16 0.14 2.79
N ALA A 218 -41.97 0.12 2.21
CA ALA A 218 -41.16 -1.09 2.30
C ALA A 218 -40.54 -1.11 3.70
N GLU A 219 -40.70 -2.19 4.45
CA GLU A 219 -39.96 -2.35 5.70
C GLU A 219 -38.48 -2.48 5.34
N ALA A 220 -37.71 -1.44 5.64
CA ALA A 220 -36.27 -1.56 5.78
C ALA A 220 -36.05 -2.50 6.98
N ALA A 221 -35.85 -3.79 6.69
CA ALA A 221 -35.46 -4.77 7.68
C ALA A 221 -34.15 -4.29 8.31
N GLY A 222 -34.25 -3.67 9.48
CA GLY A 222 -33.09 -3.20 10.23
C GLY A 222 -32.18 -4.39 10.47
N VAL A 223 -30.96 -4.33 9.93
CA VAL A 223 -29.98 -5.39 10.11
C VAL A 223 -29.59 -5.39 11.59
N GLU A 224 -30.26 -6.23 12.37
CA GLU A 224 -29.79 -6.57 13.71
C GLU A 224 -28.33 -7.00 13.60
N LEU A 225 -27.50 -6.49 14.51
CA LEU A 225 -26.09 -6.84 14.62
C LEU A 225 -25.97 -8.27 15.17
N THR A 226 -26.35 -9.26 14.37
CA THR A 226 -26.25 -10.68 14.71
C THR A 226 -24.81 -10.99 15.11
N ASP A 227 -24.60 -11.47 16.34
CA ASP A 227 -23.25 -11.76 16.85
C ASP A 227 -22.48 -12.78 15.98
N ALA A 228 -23.19 -13.54 15.13
CA ALA A 228 -22.63 -14.39 14.10
C ALA A 228 -21.60 -13.68 13.19
N ALA A 229 -21.87 -12.43 12.76
CA ALA A 229 -20.99 -11.64 11.89
C ALA A 229 -19.63 -11.29 12.54
N LEU A 230 -19.55 -11.40 13.86
CA LEU A 230 -18.41 -11.07 14.71
C LEU A 230 -18.10 -12.19 15.70
N ASN A 231 -18.41 -13.44 15.34
CA ASN A 231 -18.13 -14.59 16.18
C ASN A 231 -16.61 -14.81 16.29
N ASN A 232 -16.03 -14.58 17.46
CA ASN A 232 -14.58 -14.70 17.73
C ASN A 232 -13.66 -13.84 16.82
N PRO A 233 -13.65 -12.50 16.95
CA PRO A 233 -12.76 -11.61 16.19
C PRO A 233 -11.46 -11.33 16.96
N CYS A 234 -10.42 -10.85 16.27
CA CYS A 234 -9.16 -10.44 16.93
C CYS A 234 -8.64 -9.07 16.47
N ILE A 235 -7.74 -8.50 17.27
CA ILE A 235 -6.91 -7.34 16.94
C ILE A 235 -5.46 -7.79 16.98
N VAL A 236 -4.67 -7.42 15.98
CA VAL A 236 -3.23 -7.67 15.94
C VAL A 236 -2.49 -6.36 15.86
N VAL A 237 -1.72 -6.03 16.90
CA VAL A 237 -0.76 -4.93 16.85
C VAL A 237 0.58 -5.47 16.35
N LEU A 238 0.97 -5.05 15.14
CA LEU A 238 2.27 -5.33 14.54
C LEU A 238 3.29 -4.35 15.09
N ALA A 239 4.37 -4.85 15.68
CA ALA A 239 5.46 -4.03 16.20
C ALA A 239 6.83 -4.63 15.84
N HIS A 240 7.83 -3.76 15.72
CA HIS A 240 9.22 -4.16 15.47
C HIS A 240 10.04 -3.95 16.75
N ASN A 241 10.54 -2.74 17.00
CA ASN A 241 11.39 -2.44 18.16
C ASN A 241 11.10 -1.08 18.85
N ARG A 242 9.86 -0.58 18.73
CA ARG A 242 9.45 0.74 19.23
C ARG A 242 8.59 0.62 20.49
N ALA A 243 9.17 0.17 21.61
CA ALA A 243 8.44 -0.12 22.86
C ALA A 243 7.46 0.99 23.30
N ASN A 244 7.89 2.26 23.28
CA ASN A 244 7.04 3.40 23.66
C ASN A 244 5.82 3.59 22.73
N PHE A 245 5.95 3.23 21.45
CA PHE A 245 4.86 3.30 20.47
C PHE A 245 3.88 2.13 20.65
N LEU A 246 4.41 0.91 20.89
CA LEU A 246 3.60 -0.24 21.27
C LEU A 246 2.78 0.03 22.54
N GLU A 247 3.38 0.61 23.59
CA GLU A 247 2.66 0.99 24.83
C GLU A 247 1.51 1.96 24.55
N GLN A 248 1.77 3.02 23.78
CA GLN A 248 0.74 3.99 23.41
C GLN A 248 -0.39 3.34 22.60
N SER A 249 -0.06 2.50 21.62
CA SER A 249 -1.05 1.87 20.74
C SER A 249 -1.89 0.81 21.47
N LEU A 250 -1.28 0.00 22.35
CA LEU A 250 -2.04 -0.91 23.22
C LEU A 250 -2.93 -0.16 24.22
N THR A 251 -2.43 0.93 24.82
CA THR A 251 -3.22 1.82 25.69
C THR A 251 -4.41 2.40 24.93
N SER A 252 -4.20 2.87 23.69
CA SER A 252 -5.27 3.37 22.83
C SER A 252 -6.32 2.31 22.47
N VAL A 253 -5.91 1.06 22.20
CA VAL A 253 -6.83 -0.05 21.95
C VAL A 253 -7.64 -0.38 23.22
N LEU A 254 -6.98 -0.53 24.36
CA LEU A 254 -7.62 -0.95 25.62
C LEU A 254 -8.52 0.14 26.23
N ALA A 255 -8.34 1.40 25.84
CA ALA A 255 -9.26 2.49 26.18
C ALA A 255 -10.62 2.41 25.47
N MET A 256 -10.75 1.64 24.39
CA MET A 256 -12.01 1.48 23.64
C MET A 256 -12.87 0.38 24.28
N PRO A 257 -14.11 0.65 24.72
CA PRO A 257 -14.99 -0.37 25.33
C PRO A 257 -15.22 -1.59 24.43
N ALA A 258 -15.26 -1.38 23.12
CA ALA A 258 -15.37 -2.39 22.09
C ALA A 258 -14.24 -3.44 22.10
N ALA A 259 -13.04 -3.11 22.59
CA ALA A 259 -11.88 -4.00 22.58
C ALA A 259 -12.13 -5.34 23.31
N LYS A 260 -13.01 -5.33 24.33
CA LYS A 260 -13.43 -6.54 25.07
C LYS A 260 -14.03 -7.63 24.18
N ARG A 261 -14.65 -7.29 23.03
CA ARG A 261 -15.19 -8.28 22.08
C ARG A 261 -14.08 -9.10 21.41
N PHE A 262 -12.90 -8.52 21.20
CA PHE A 262 -11.80 -9.11 20.45
C PHE A 262 -10.83 -9.91 21.34
N GLN A 263 -10.10 -10.86 20.75
CA GLN A 263 -8.81 -11.30 21.30
C GLN A 263 -7.72 -10.31 20.88
N LEU A 264 -6.90 -9.82 21.81
CA LEU A 264 -5.75 -8.99 21.48
C LEU A 264 -4.49 -9.83 21.29
N TYR A 265 -3.77 -9.57 20.20
CA TYR A 265 -2.45 -10.10 19.87
C TYR A 265 -1.46 -8.95 19.70
N VAL A 266 -0.20 -9.20 20.05
CA VAL A 266 0.95 -8.43 19.58
C VAL A 266 1.85 -9.35 18.77
N SER A 267 2.23 -8.95 17.57
CA SER A 267 3.17 -9.69 16.72
C SER A 267 4.47 -8.91 16.61
N LEU A 268 5.58 -9.57 16.94
CA LEU A 268 6.93 -9.02 17.02
C LEU A 268 7.84 -9.61 15.94
N ASP A 269 8.69 -8.78 15.33
CA ASP A 269 9.58 -9.16 14.21
C ASP A 269 11.07 -8.85 14.43
N ASP A 270 11.46 -8.46 15.64
CA ASP A 270 12.86 -8.21 16.00
C ASP A 270 13.26 -9.06 17.23
N PRO A 271 13.90 -10.22 16.99
CA PRO A 271 14.42 -11.07 18.06
C PRO A 271 15.38 -10.36 19.03
N THR A 272 16.04 -9.27 18.62
CA THR A 272 16.98 -8.53 19.48
C THR A 272 16.28 -7.63 20.49
N SER A 273 15.00 -7.29 20.27
CA SER A 273 14.21 -6.42 21.17
C SER A 273 13.00 -7.09 21.81
N PHE A 274 12.70 -8.37 21.52
CA PHE A 274 11.59 -9.13 22.13
C PHE A 274 11.46 -8.90 23.64
N GLY A 275 12.54 -9.03 24.43
CA GLY A 275 12.50 -8.81 25.89
C GLY A 275 12.06 -7.40 26.30
N THR A 276 12.48 -6.37 25.55
CA THR A 276 12.09 -4.96 25.77
C THR A 276 10.62 -4.72 25.37
N MET A 277 10.19 -5.32 24.27
CA MET A 277 8.81 -5.22 23.76
C MET A 277 7.83 -5.98 24.66
N GLU A 278 8.20 -7.15 25.18
CA GLU A 278 7.41 -7.90 26.16
C GLU A 278 7.36 -7.22 27.53
N ALA A 279 8.43 -6.53 27.94
CA ALA A 279 8.39 -5.69 29.14
C ALA A 279 7.42 -4.50 28.97
N ALA A 280 7.27 -3.96 27.76
CA ALA A 280 6.25 -2.96 27.43
C ALA A 280 4.83 -3.53 27.51
N ILE A 281 4.59 -4.70 26.91
CA ILE A 281 3.29 -5.41 27.00
C ILE A 281 2.90 -5.63 28.47
N LYS A 282 3.81 -6.16 29.29
CA LYS A 282 3.59 -6.41 30.72
C LYS A 282 3.29 -5.14 31.52
N ARG A 283 3.89 -3.99 31.17
CA ARG A 283 3.55 -2.68 31.79
C ARG A 283 2.13 -2.26 31.47
N VAL A 284 1.66 -2.50 30.23
CA VAL A 284 0.29 -2.19 29.83
C VAL A 284 -0.71 -3.13 30.52
N GLU A 285 -0.44 -4.44 30.55
CA GLU A 285 -1.29 -5.44 31.24
C GLU A 285 -1.37 -5.19 32.76
N ALA A 286 -0.28 -4.72 33.40
CA ALA A 286 -0.29 -4.33 34.81
C ALA A 286 -1.07 -3.02 35.08
N SER A 287 -1.41 -2.25 34.04
CA SER A 287 -2.07 -0.94 34.16
C SER A 287 -3.52 -0.92 33.65
N HIS A 288 -3.99 -2.00 32.99
CA HIS A 288 -5.30 -2.06 32.33
C HIS A 288 -5.98 -3.41 32.53
N VAL A 289 -7.31 -3.43 32.54
CA VAL A 289 -8.08 -4.68 32.62
C VAL A 289 -8.12 -5.37 31.25
N VAL A 290 -7.32 -6.43 31.08
CA VAL A 290 -7.26 -7.23 29.83
C VAL A 290 -7.91 -8.60 30.04
N GLU A 291 -9.24 -8.66 29.91
CA GLU A 291 -10.08 -9.83 30.24
C GLU A 291 -9.70 -11.14 29.53
N LYS A 292 -9.03 -11.06 28.38
CA LYS A 292 -8.59 -12.20 27.54
C LYS A 292 -7.05 -12.34 27.44
N GLY A 293 -6.29 -11.54 28.20
CA GLY A 293 -4.84 -11.39 28.09
C GLY A 293 -4.34 -10.89 26.73
N ILE A 294 -3.05 -10.57 26.64
CA ILE A 294 -2.38 -10.24 25.37
C ILE A 294 -1.57 -11.45 24.89
N LYS A 295 -1.92 -12.00 23.72
CA LYS A 295 -1.18 -13.11 23.10
C LYS A 295 0.03 -12.56 22.32
N VAL A 296 1.24 -13.02 22.63
CA VAL A 296 2.47 -12.57 21.96
C VAL A 296 2.92 -13.57 20.90
N LEU A 297 2.92 -13.13 19.63
CA LEU A 297 3.50 -13.85 18.49
C LEU A 297 4.93 -13.33 18.23
N ARG A 298 5.84 -14.23 17.87
CA ARG A 298 7.26 -13.92 17.64
C ARG A 298 7.70 -14.48 16.29
N ARG A 299 7.90 -13.61 15.30
CA ARG A 299 8.54 -13.95 14.03
C ARG A 299 10.06 -13.86 14.19
N THR A 300 10.75 -14.93 13.85
CA THR A 300 12.21 -14.93 13.69
C THR A 300 12.52 -14.91 12.19
N PRO A 301 13.07 -13.82 11.63
CA PRO A 301 13.55 -13.79 10.25
C PRO A 301 14.65 -14.84 10.02
N ALA A 302 14.77 -15.36 8.78
CA ALA A 302 15.85 -16.27 8.42
C ALA A 302 17.22 -15.53 8.49
N PRO A 303 18.24 -16.06 9.19
CA PRO A 303 19.52 -15.34 9.41
C PRO A 303 20.27 -15.00 8.12
N ASP A 304 20.34 -15.94 7.18
CA ASP A 304 20.64 -15.65 5.78
C ASP A 304 19.61 -16.36 4.87
N PRO A 305 18.72 -15.62 4.21
CA PRO A 305 17.75 -16.20 3.26
C PRO A 305 18.35 -16.53 1.89
N GLY A 306 19.65 -16.32 1.66
CA GLY A 306 20.36 -16.61 0.40
C GLY A 306 20.06 -15.63 -0.75
N VAL A 307 18.83 -15.10 -0.84
CA VAL A 307 18.42 -14.12 -1.85
C VAL A 307 18.56 -12.69 -1.29
N PRO A 308 19.34 -11.78 -1.92
CA PRO A 308 19.58 -10.44 -1.38
C PRO A 308 18.32 -9.61 -1.09
N PHE A 309 17.26 -9.73 -1.90
CA PHE A 309 15.99 -9.04 -1.65
C PHE A 309 15.32 -9.47 -0.33
N GLN A 310 15.48 -10.74 0.08
CA GLN A 310 14.85 -11.24 1.29
C GLN A 310 15.50 -10.67 2.58
N LYS A 311 16.62 -9.94 2.42
CA LYS A 311 17.25 -9.12 3.47
C LYS A 311 16.68 -7.67 3.53
N THR A 312 15.74 -7.29 2.66
CA THR A 312 15.14 -5.94 2.67
C THR A 312 14.06 -5.76 3.73
N ALA A 313 13.83 -4.51 4.13
CA ALA A 313 12.75 -4.15 5.05
C ALA A 313 11.36 -4.45 4.46
N LEU A 314 11.13 -4.15 3.17
CA LEU A 314 9.84 -4.36 2.50
C LEU A 314 9.44 -5.84 2.47
N TYR A 315 10.40 -6.74 2.20
CA TYR A 315 10.16 -8.19 2.28
C TYR A 315 9.83 -8.64 3.72
N ASN A 316 10.59 -8.17 4.72
CA ASN A 316 10.35 -8.59 6.10
C ASN A 316 9.02 -8.07 6.65
N ILE A 317 8.62 -6.83 6.32
CA ILE A 317 7.28 -6.31 6.61
C ILE A 317 6.20 -7.19 5.97
N ALA A 318 6.33 -7.50 4.67
CA ALA A 318 5.38 -8.37 3.96
C ALA A 318 5.28 -9.76 4.63
N MET A 319 6.40 -10.35 5.02
CA MET A 319 6.43 -11.66 5.68
C MET A 319 5.98 -11.61 7.15
N HIS A 320 6.08 -10.46 7.83
CA HIS A 320 5.53 -10.27 9.17
C HIS A 320 4.00 -10.13 9.16
N PHE A 321 3.45 -9.36 8.22
CA PHE A 321 1.99 -9.33 7.98
C PHE A 321 1.45 -10.72 7.65
N ARG A 322 2.10 -11.47 6.74
CA ARG A 322 1.74 -12.86 6.43
C ARG A 322 1.78 -13.77 7.66
N PHE A 323 2.90 -13.79 8.40
CA PHE A 323 3.05 -14.58 9.61
C PHE A 323 1.94 -14.30 10.64
N ALA A 324 1.59 -13.02 10.83
CA ALA A 324 0.50 -12.65 11.73
C ALA A 324 -0.85 -13.20 11.27
N LEU A 325 -1.18 -13.08 9.97
CA LEU A 325 -2.42 -13.59 9.39
C LEU A 325 -2.51 -15.13 9.48
N GLU A 326 -1.43 -15.85 9.17
CA GLU A 326 -1.34 -17.31 9.34
C GLU A 326 -1.61 -17.74 10.80
N ASN A 327 -1.07 -17.01 11.78
CA ASN A 327 -1.25 -17.29 13.21
C ASN A 327 -2.66 -16.98 13.75
N VAL A 328 -3.40 -16.02 13.18
CA VAL A 328 -4.75 -15.64 13.67
C VAL A 328 -5.90 -16.21 12.84
N PHE A 329 -5.61 -16.83 11.69
CA PHE A 329 -6.61 -17.51 10.85
C PHE A 329 -6.42 -19.02 10.67
N GLU A 330 -5.20 -19.57 10.69
CA GLU A 330 -4.97 -21.00 10.39
C GLU A 330 -4.62 -21.83 11.64
N ALA A 331 -3.82 -21.28 12.56
CA ALA A 331 -3.41 -21.97 13.78
C ALA A 331 -4.62 -22.42 14.65
N PRO A 332 -4.60 -23.60 15.29
CA PRO A 332 -5.74 -24.07 16.09
C PRO A 332 -6.19 -23.12 17.21
N ALA A 333 -5.25 -22.39 17.82
CA ALA A 333 -5.51 -21.38 18.86
C ALA A 333 -5.82 -19.96 18.31
N GLY A 334 -5.96 -19.84 16.98
CA GLY A 334 -6.19 -18.62 16.22
C GLY A 334 -6.99 -18.94 14.95
N ARG A 335 -8.28 -19.26 15.13
CA ARG A 335 -9.27 -19.37 14.04
C ARG A 335 -10.31 -18.25 14.20
N HIS A 336 -9.85 -17.02 14.13
CA HIS A 336 -10.72 -15.85 14.28
C HIS A 336 -11.55 -15.60 13.02
N SER A 337 -12.79 -15.10 13.14
CA SER A 337 -13.62 -14.79 11.97
C SER A 337 -13.14 -13.55 11.21
N SER A 338 -12.54 -12.60 11.92
CA SER A 338 -11.91 -11.40 11.38
C SER A 338 -10.71 -10.97 12.22
N ALA A 339 -9.77 -10.28 11.57
CA ALA A 339 -8.61 -9.66 12.22
C ALA A 339 -8.57 -8.17 11.88
N VAL A 340 -8.38 -7.33 12.90
CA VAL A 340 -8.05 -5.90 12.76
C VAL A 340 -6.54 -5.73 12.88
N MET A 341 -5.87 -5.42 11.79
CA MET A 341 -4.43 -5.22 11.70
C MET A 341 -4.09 -3.76 12.01
N ILE A 342 -3.23 -3.52 13.01
CA ILE A 342 -2.83 -2.19 13.49
C ILE A 342 -1.30 -2.13 13.56
N GLU A 343 -0.70 -1.06 13.07
CA GLU A 343 0.75 -0.80 13.17
C GLU A 343 1.08 0.01 14.43
N ASP A 344 2.23 -0.24 15.07
CA ASP A 344 2.53 0.33 16.39
C ASP A 344 2.68 1.86 16.41
N ASP A 345 2.91 2.52 15.27
CA ASP A 345 2.93 3.98 15.10
C ASP A 345 1.61 4.61 14.62
N LEU A 346 0.45 3.97 14.83
CA LEU A 346 -0.85 4.60 14.57
C LEU A 346 -1.43 5.30 15.82
N GLU A 347 -1.88 6.54 15.65
CA GLU A 347 -2.79 7.25 16.56
C GLU A 347 -4.21 6.78 16.22
N LEU A 348 -4.94 6.26 17.22
CA LEU A 348 -6.23 5.59 17.02
C LEU A 348 -7.38 6.46 17.53
N SER A 349 -8.45 6.55 16.75
CA SER A 349 -9.69 7.23 17.14
C SER A 349 -10.47 6.40 18.17
N PRO A 350 -11.14 7.04 19.17
CA PRO A 350 -11.98 6.32 20.13
C PRO A 350 -13.11 5.48 19.50
N ASP A 351 -13.62 5.84 18.31
CA ASP A 351 -14.68 5.10 17.61
C ASP A 351 -14.17 4.09 16.55
N LEU A 352 -12.85 3.86 16.45
CA LEU A 352 -12.24 2.98 15.46
C LEU A 352 -12.78 1.54 15.49
N LEU A 353 -12.89 0.94 16.68
CA LEU A 353 -13.44 -0.42 16.79
C LEU A 353 -14.96 -0.44 16.61
N GLU A 354 -15.68 0.63 16.98
CA GLU A 354 -17.11 0.75 16.70
C GLU A 354 -17.40 0.82 15.20
N MET A 355 -16.56 1.53 14.44
CA MET A 355 -16.59 1.55 12.97
C MET A 355 -16.45 0.14 12.38
N PHE A 356 -15.43 -0.62 12.82
CA PHE A 356 -15.23 -1.99 12.34
C PHE A 356 -16.36 -2.94 12.74
N LEU A 357 -16.92 -2.80 13.95
CA LEU A 357 -18.08 -3.57 14.38
C LEU A 357 -19.34 -3.23 13.54
N GLY A 358 -19.53 -1.96 13.19
CA GLY A 358 -20.67 -1.49 12.40
C GLY A 358 -20.65 -1.94 10.93
N VAL A 359 -19.48 -2.05 10.30
CA VAL A 359 -19.36 -2.54 8.91
C VAL A 359 -19.23 -4.06 8.80
N ALA A 360 -18.98 -4.78 9.90
CA ALA A 360 -18.72 -6.22 9.89
C ALA A 360 -19.82 -7.10 9.26
N PRO A 361 -21.14 -6.81 9.40
CA PRO A 361 -22.18 -7.58 8.71
C PRO A 361 -22.17 -7.40 7.18
N LEU A 362 -21.88 -6.18 6.71
CA LEU A 362 -21.76 -5.88 5.28
C LEU A 362 -20.57 -6.64 4.65
N LEU A 363 -19.50 -6.86 5.40
CA LEU A 363 -18.36 -7.68 4.97
C LEU A 363 -18.69 -9.18 4.84
N ASP A 364 -19.78 -9.67 5.45
CA ASP A 364 -20.28 -11.04 5.22
C ASP A 364 -21.26 -11.10 4.05
N ALA A 365 -22.16 -10.12 3.97
CA ALA A 365 -23.24 -10.05 2.98
C ALA A 365 -22.76 -9.67 1.56
N ASP A 366 -21.86 -8.69 1.44
CA ASP A 366 -21.39 -8.21 0.14
C ASP A 366 -20.06 -8.87 -0.25
N LYS A 367 -20.16 -9.92 -1.06
CA LYS A 367 -19.03 -10.70 -1.56
C LYS A 367 -18.19 -9.99 -2.63
N SER A 368 -18.41 -8.71 -2.88
CA SER A 368 -17.47 -7.83 -3.62
C SER A 368 -16.40 -7.17 -2.72
N LEU A 369 -16.48 -7.29 -1.39
CA LEU A 369 -15.55 -6.60 -0.48
C LEU A 369 -14.37 -7.46 -0.01
N TRP A 370 -13.16 -6.90 0.06
CA TRP A 370 -12.02 -7.47 0.79
C TRP A 370 -12.19 -7.32 2.31
N GLY A 371 -12.65 -6.16 2.75
CA GLY A 371 -12.53 -5.73 4.14
C GLY A 371 -12.81 -4.24 4.29
N ALA A 372 -12.32 -3.66 5.39
CA ALA A 372 -12.45 -2.25 5.69
C ALA A 372 -11.12 -1.64 6.16
N SER A 373 -10.88 -0.36 5.89
CA SER A 373 -9.78 0.43 6.46
C SER A 373 -10.32 1.57 7.31
N ALA A 374 -9.54 1.99 8.30
CA ALA A 374 -9.74 3.20 9.11
C ALA A 374 -9.16 4.46 8.45
N TRP A 375 -8.46 4.32 7.31
CA TRP A 375 -7.75 5.39 6.62
C TRP A 375 -8.53 5.97 5.43
N ASN A 376 -8.24 7.22 5.08
CA ASN A 376 -8.69 7.86 3.85
C ASN A 376 -7.53 8.69 3.29
N ASP A 377 -6.91 8.24 2.19
CA ASP A 377 -5.80 8.94 1.52
C ASP A 377 -6.16 10.35 1.00
N ASN A 378 -7.45 10.67 0.93
CA ASN A 378 -7.96 12.01 0.59
C ASN A 378 -8.81 12.60 1.73
N GLY A 379 -8.56 12.22 2.99
CA GLY A 379 -9.23 12.73 4.19
C GLY A 379 -8.84 14.16 4.57
N ILE A 380 -8.74 15.08 3.61
CA ILE A 380 -7.91 16.29 3.65
C ILE A 380 -8.52 17.53 4.35
N GLN A 381 -9.77 17.44 4.82
CA GLN A 381 -10.44 18.55 5.49
C GLN A 381 -10.10 18.55 6.99
N LYS A 382 -9.03 19.26 7.38
CA LYS A 382 -8.56 19.41 8.79
C LYS A 382 -9.67 19.53 9.84
N ASP A 383 -10.74 20.27 9.55
CA ASP A 383 -11.91 20.36 10.43
C ASP A 383 -12.93 19.26 10.11
N SER A 384 -12.86 18.15 10.85
CA SER A 384 -13.77 17.01 10.71
C SER A 384 -15.24 17.33 11.04
N LYS A 385 -15.56 18.52 11.59
CA LYS A 385 -16.93 19.00 11.79
C LYS A 385 -17.58 19.47 10.47
N LEU A 386 -16.80 19.60 9.40
CA LEU A 386 -17.24 19.92 8.05
C LEU A 386 -17.43 18.67 7.16
N LEU A 387 -17.30 17.47 7.72
CA LEU A 387 -17.45 16.18 7.06
C LEU A 387 -18.49 15.30 7.76
N ASP A 388 -19.02 14.30 7.07
CA ASP A 388 -19.95 13.33 7.65
C ASP A 388 -19.17 12.22 8.34
N VAL A 389 -19.06 12.29 9.67
CA VAL A 389 -18.37 11.30 10.49
C VAL A 389 -18.96 9.89 10.38
N GLY A 390 -20.23 9.75 9.97
CA GLY A 390 -20.92 8.47 9.77
C GLY A 390 -20.80 7.90 8.36
N ARG A 391 -20.25 8.65 7.40
CA ARG A 391 -20.11 8.19 6.02
C ARG A 391 -19.03 7.12 5.89
N ILE A 392 -19.44 5.96 5.42
CA ILE A 392 -18.58 4.94 4.80
C ILE A 392 -18.64 5.11 3.27
N GLN A 393 -17.57 4.71 2.59
CA GLN A 393 -17.36 4.75 1.15
C GLN A 393 -16.69 3.45 0.70
N ARG A 394 -16.63 3.20 -0.62
CA ARG A 394 -15.95 2.05 -1.24
C ARG A 394 -14.79 2.52 -2.12
N THR A 395 -13.73 1.71 -2.26
CA THR A 395 -12.56 1.99 -3.10
C THR A 395 -11.90 0.69 -3.60
N ASN A 396 -11.40 0.65 -4.84
CA ASN A 396 -10.59 -0.45 -5.36
C ASN A 396 -9.08 -0.29 -5.05
N TYR A 397 -8.71 0.74 -4.29
CA TYR A 397 -7.35 1.01 -3.83
C TYR A 397 -7.19 0.54 -2.38
N PHE A 398 -6.16 -0.25 -2.06
CA PHE A 398 -5.92 -0.69 -0.68
C PHE A 398 -5.30 0.45 0.18
N PRO A 399 -6.02 0.98 1.20
CA PRO A 399 -5.55 2.15 1.96
C PRO A 399 -4.60 1.77 3.12
N GLY A 400 -4.65 0.52 3.61
CA GLY A 400 -3.83 0.05 4.72
C GLY A 400 -4.16 0.73 6.06
N LEU A 401 -3.12 1.08 6.83
CA LEU A 401 -3.13 2.00 7.98
C LEU A 401 -4.29 1.79 8.98
N GLY A 402 -4.37 0.58 9.53
CA GLY A 402 -5.47 0.13 10.40
C GLY A 402 -6.62 -0.46 9.58
N TRP A 403 -6.70 -1.78 9.45
CA TRP A 403 -7.66 -2.43 8.54
C TRP A 403 -8.19 -3.76 9.07
N MET A 404 -9.48 -4.04 8.81
CA MET A 404 -10.15 -5.31 9.11
C MET A 404 -10.25 -6.17 7.85
N ILE A 405 -9.94 -7.46 7.98
CA ILE A 405 -10.20 -8.50 6.96
C ILE A 405 -10.92 -9.70 7.57
N LYS A 406 -11.79 -10.36 6.79
CA LYS A 406 -12.49 -11.60 7.16
C LYS A 406 -11.63 -12.82 6.82
N ARG A 407 -11.71 -13.88 7.64
CA ARG A 407 -10.96 -15.14 7.48
C ARG A 407 -11.16 -15.78 6.11
N GLU A 408 -12.39 -15.75 5.58
CA GLU A 408 -12.74 -16.23 4.23
C GLU A 408 -11.78 -15.65 3.17
N ARG A 409 -11.52 -14.34 3.22
CA ARG A 409 -10.64 -13.66 2.25
C ARG A 409 -9.18 -14.05 2.38
N TRP A 410 -8.73 -14.38 3.59
CA TRP A 410 -7.41 -14.99 3.80
C TRP A 410 -7.34 -16.39 3.17
N MET A 411 -8.29 -17.26 3.53
CA MET A 411 -8.29 -18.68 3.15
C MET A 411 -8.46 -18.91 1.64
N ASP A 412 -9.37 -18.17 1.01
CA ASP A 412 -9.89 -18.49 -0.33
C ASP A 412 -9.17 -17.73 -1.45
N ARG A 413 -8.41 -16.68 -1.11
CA ARG A 413 -7.62 -15.89 -2.06
C ARG A 413 -6.21 -15.59 -1.53
N LEU A 414 -6.13 -14.76 -0.49
CA LEU A 414 -4.93 -14.00 -0.18
C LEU A 414 -3.73 -14.86 0.25
N ARG A 415 -3.95 -15.97 0.96
CA ARG A 415 -2.85 -16.88 1.36
C ARG A 415 -2.16 -17.57 0.17
N GLY A 416 -2.91 -17.81 -0.91
CA GLY A 416 -2.41 -18.44 -2.13
C GLY A 416 -1.74 -17.46 -3.10
N THR A 417 -2.01 -16.16 -2.95
CA THR A 417 -1.48 -15.10 -3.84
C THR A 417 -0.48 -14.15 -3.18
N TRP A 418 -0.20 -14.30 -1.88
CA TRP A 418 0.65 -13.38 -1.12
C TRP A 418 2.02 -13.16 -1.79
N PRO A 419 2.45 -11.90 -2.00
CA PRO A 419 3.59 -11.60 -2.87
C PRO A 419 4.93 -12.01 -2.28
N VAL A 420 5.54 -13.04 -2.87
CA VAL A 420 6.91 -13.50 -2.54
C VAL A 420 7.96 -12.44 -2.93
N ALA A 421 7.75 -11.74 -4.04
CA ALA A 421 8.63 -10.70 -4.58
C ALA A 421 8.00 -9.30 -4.48
N ALA A 422 7.56 -8.91 -3.26
CA ALA A 422 6.93 -7.61 -2.95
C ALA A 422 7.89 -6.41 -3.05
N SER A 423 8.47 -6.20 -4.24
CA SER A 423 9.66 -5.37 -4.47
C SER A 423 9.48 -3.87 -4.23
N THR A 424 8.24 -3.36 -4.22
CA THR A 424 7.86 -2.00 -3.80
C THR A 424 6.98 -1.96 -2.54
N GLY A 425 6.77 -3.10 -1.87
CA GLY A 425 5.83 -3.25 -0.75
C GLY A 425 4.66 -4.19 -1.07
N PHE A 426 4.12 -4.86 -0.05
CA PHE A 426 2.96 -5.75 -0.23
C PHE A 426 1.66 -4.97 -0.47
N ASP A 427 1.57 -3.76 0.08
CA ASP A 427 0.49 -2.80 -0.11
C ASP A 427 0.51 -2.22 -1.54
N HIS A 428 1.68 -1.86 -2.06
CA HIS A 428 1.89 -1.49 -3.47
C HIS A 428 1.50 -2.62 -4.43
N TRP A 429 1.84 -3.87 -4.11
CA TRP A 429 1.38 -5.04 -4.85
C TRP A 429 -0.15 -5.18 -4.83
N TRP A 430 -0.79 -5.02 -3.67
CA TRP A 430 -2.24 -5.20 -3.51
C TRP A 430 -3.04 -4.09 -4.22
N ARG A 431 -2.49 -2.87 -4.32
CA ARG A 431 -3.09 -1.73 -5.06
C ARG A 431 -3.16 -1.91 -6.58
N GLN A 432 -2.56 -2.96 -7.16
CA GLN A 432 -2.71 -3.24 -8.59
C GLN A 432 -4.05 -3.91 -8.88
N ASP A 433 -4.78 -3.47 -9.91
CA ASP A 433 -6.15 -3.92 -10.21
C ASP A 433 -6.27 -5.45 -10.36
N GLU A 434 -5.26 -6.13 -10.91
CA GLU A 434 -5.26 -7.59 -11.04
C GLU A 434 -5.00 -8.35 -9.73
N ASN A 435 -4.24 -7.77 -8.80
CA ASN A 435 -3.96 -8.38 -7.49
C ASN A 435 -5.09 -8.10 -6.50
N ASN A 436 -5.67 -6.90 -6.59
CA ASN A 436 -6.92 -6.55 -5.92
C ASN A 436 -8.11 -7.42 -6.41
N GLY A 437 -8.05 -7.93 -7.65
CA GLY A 437 -8.93 -9.00 -8.11
C GLY A 437 -10.40 -8.62 -8.23
N GLY A 438 -10.67 -7.35 -8.53
CA GLY A 438 -12.02 -6.79 -8.70
C GLY A 438 -12.84 -6.62 -7.42
N LEU A 439 -12.21 -6.72 -6.25
CA LEU A 439 -12.86 -6.48 -4.95
C LEU A 439 -12.59 -5.06 -4.45
N GLU A 440 -13.32 -4.61 -3.44
CA GLU A 440 -13.18 -3.26 -2.87
C GLU A 440 -12.99 -3.24 -1.35
N TRP A 441 -12.53 -2.10 -0.83
CA TRP A 441 -12.38 -1.81 0.58
C TRP A 441 -13.42 -0.79 1.03
N LEU A 442 -14.04 -1.01 2.19
CA LEU A 442 -14.80 0.03 2.87
C LEU A 442 -13.85 0.99 3.58
N TYR A 443 -14.14 2.29 3.57
CA TYR A 443 -13.36 3.30 4.30
C TYR A 443 -14.22 4.50 4.74
N PRO A 444 -13.87 5.20 5.83
CA PRO A 444 -14.64 6.34 6.32
C PRO A 444 -14.31 7.64 5.56
N GLU A 445 -15.26 8.58 5.50
CA GLU A 445 -14.96 9.95 5.01
C GLU A 445 -13.96 10.66 5.94
N VAL A 446 -14.09 10.48 7.27
CA VAL A 446 -13.15 10.98 8.29
C VAL A 446 -12.27 9.83 8.81
N PRO A 447 -10.93 9.88 8.65
CA PRO A 447 -10.00 8.91 9.20
C PRO A 447 -10.17 8.61 10.69
N ARG A 448 -10.10 7.31 11.00
CA ARG A 448 -10.07 6.72 12.34
C ARG A 448 -8.65 6.37 12.79
N THR A 449 -7.68 6.45 11.89
CA THR A 449 -6.24 6.39 12.18
C THR A 449 -5.54 7.67 11.73
N LYS A 450 -4.44 8.02 12.39
CA LYS A 450 -3.43 8.96 11.88
C LYS A 450 -2.04 8.38 12.14
N HIS A 451 -1.12 8.52 11.20
CA HIS A 451 0.29 8.15 11.41
C HIS A 451 0.90 9.03 12.53
N LYS A 452 1.34 8.42 13.64
CA LYS A 452 2.26 9.05 14.60
C LYS A 452 3.60 9.18 13.90
N VAL A 453 4.22 10.35 13.97
CA VAL A 453 5.52 10.57 13.35
C VAL A 453 6.58 10.71 14.41
N SER A 454 7.60 9.85 14.35
CA SER A 454 8.80 9.97 15.14
C SER A 454 9.79 10.89 14.45
N ASP A 455 10.48 11.74 15.24
CA ASP A 455 11.61 12.57 14.79
C ASP A 455 12.80 11.75 14.26
N LYS A 456 12.75 10.42 14.41
CA LYS A 456 13.77 9.45 14.01
C LYS A 456 13.10 8.17 13.52
N LYS A 457 13.49 7.69 12.33
CA LYS A 457 13.06 6.40 11.71
C LYS A 457 11.59 6.26 11.28
N SER A 458 10.87 7.33 10.93
CA SER A 458 9.69 7.19 10.08
C SER A 458 10.12 7.19 8.60
N ASN A 459 9.42 6.46 7.72
CA ASN A 459 9.64 6.52 6.26
C ASN A 459 8.99 7.76 5.62
N VAL A 460 8.60 8.74 6.44
CA VAL A 460 7.80 9.91 6.08
C VAL A 460 8.72 11.09 5.81
N THR A 461 8.68 11.63 4.59
CA THR A 461 9.42 12.86 4.26
C THR A 461 8.81 14.10 4.93
N PRO A 462 9.57 15.19 5.15
CA PRO A 462 9.02 16.45 5.68
C PRO A 462 7.93 17.11 4.81
N THR A 463 7.74 16.65 3.57
CA THR A 463 6.63 17.06 2.69
C THR A 463 5.37 16.23 3.02
N GLN A 464 5.49 14.90 3.01
CA GLN A 464 4.42 13.99 3.43
C GLN A 464 3.98 14.26 4.88
N GLN A 465 4.88 14.71 5.75
CA GLN A 465 4.53 15.14 7.11
C GLN A 465 3.47 16.24 7.12
N LYS A 466 3.68 17.29 6.32
CA LYS A 466 2.74 18.42 6.22
C LYS A 466 1.40 17.99 5.62
N LEU A 467 1.42 16.95 4.77
CA LEU A 467 0.23 16.32 4.21
C LEU A 467 -0.52 15.51 5.29
N PHE A 468 0.15 14.63 6.05
CA PHE A 468 -0.46 13.89 7.16
C PHE A 468 -1.00 14.81 8.26
N ASP A 469 -0.31 15.92 8.56
CA ASP A 469 -0.81 16.97 9.46
C ASP A 469 -1.97 17.80 8.87
N SER A 470 -2.30 17.63 7.59
CA SER A 470 -3.47 18.24 6.95
C SER A 470 -4.73 17.37 7.00
N PHE A 471 -4.63 16.12 7.40
CA PHE A 471 -5.77 15.20 7.34
C PHE A 471 -6.70 15.38 8.55
N ALA A 472 -7.99 15.23 8.27
CA ALA A 472 -9.05 15.05 9.25
C ALA A 472 -8.75 13.82 10.11
N PHE A 473 -9.11 13.88 11.39
CA PHE A 473 -9.01 12.73 12.30
C PHE A 473 -10.09 12.85 13.36
N LYS A 474 -10.82 11.75 13.62
CA LYS A 474 -11.88 11.71 14.63
C LYS A 474 -11.25 11.62 16.03
N ARG A 475 -11.06 12.77 16.68
CA ARG A 475 -10.50 12.86 18.05
C ARG A 475 -11.53 12.62 19.16
N GLU A 476 -12.77 13.04 18.94
CA GLU A 476 -13.80 13.04 19.96
C GLU A 476 -14.49 11.66 20.11
N PRO A 477 -14.69 11.14 21.33
CA PRO A 477 -15.53 9.97 21.57
C PRO A 477 -17.00 10.35 21.40
N GLN A 478 -17.58 9.93 20.27
CA GLN A 478 -18.99 10.15 19.95
C GLN A 478 -19.44 8.99 19.07
N ALA A 479 -20.45 8.25 19.53
CA ALA A 479 -21.08 7.16 18.80
C ALA A 479 -21.50 7.63 17.40
N SER A 480 -20.79 7.15 16.39
CA SER A 480 -21.08 7.44 14.99
C SER A 480 -22.03 6.34 14.47
N SER A 481 -23.21 6.71 13.99
CA SER A 481 -24.04 5.78 13.21
C SER A 481 -23.43 5.68 11.81
N PHE A 482 -23.06 4.47 11.38
CA PHE A 482 -22.37 4.25 10.11
C PHE A 482 -23.39 3.95 9.01
N ALA A 483 -23.38 4.74 7.93
CA ALA A 483 -24.37 4.69 6.86
C ALA A 483 -24.12 3.53 5.85
N VAL A 484 -24.24 2.29 6.32
CA VAL A 484 -23.85 1.07 5.58
C VAL A 484 -24.77 0.71 4.40
N ASP A 485 -26.06 1.05 4.45
CA ASP A 485 -27.05 0.64 3.44
C ASP A 485 -26.73 1.16 2.02
N ARG A 486 -25.95 2.25 1.93
CA ARG A 486 -25.58 2.91 0.67
C ARG A 486 -24.25 2.43 0.10
N VAL A 487 -23.54 1.53 0.78
CA VAL A 487 -22.23 1.00 0.36
C VAL A 487 -22.24 -0.50 0.04
N TYR A 488 -23.41 -1.10 -0.15
CA TYR A 488 -23.55 -2.30 -1.00
C TYR A 488 -23.20 -1.96 -2.45
N GLN A 489 -22.47 -2.84 -3.16
CA GLN A 489 -21.90 -2.57 -4.48
C GLN A 489 -22.88 -1.89 -5.45
N ALA A 490 -23.96 -2.56 -5.84
CA ALA A 490 -24.91 -2.05 -6.85
C ALA A 490 -25.62 -0.74 -6.45
N THR A 491 -25.77 -0.48 -5.15
CA THR A 491 -26.33 0.78 -4.63
C THR A 491 -25.30 1.91 -4.75
N TYR A 492 -24.03 1.62 -4.46
CA TYR A 492 -22.94 2.59 -4.51
C TYR A 492 -22.53 2.93 -5.95
N GLU A 493 -22.36 1.93 -6.81
CA GLU A 493 -22.03 2.11 -8.23
C GLU A 493 -23.06 2.99 -8.93
N LYS A 494 -24.36 2.66 -8.79
CA LYS A 494 -25.46 3.47 -9.32
C LYS A 494 -25.50 4.89 -8.74
N GLY A 495 -25.17 5.04 -7.46
CA GLY A 495 -25.07 6.35 -6.79
C GLY A 495 -23.90 7.19 -7.29
N LEU A 496 -22.77 6.56 -7.63
CA LEU A 496 -21.59 7.20 -8.19
C LEU A 496 -21.79 7.56 -9.68
N GLU A 497 -22.37 6.64 -10.46
CA GLU A 497 -22.75 6.83 -11.85
C GLU A 497 -23.69 8.04 -12.01
N GLU A 498 -24.80 8.07 -11.25
CA GLU A 498 -25.75 9.19 -11.32
C GLU A 498 -25.12 10.51 -10.85
N MET A 499 -24.20 10.48 -9.87
CA MET A 499 -23.47 11.66 -9.41
C MET A 499 -22.50 12.19 -10.48
N ILE A 500 -21.82 11.31 -11.22
CA ILE A 500 -20.95 11.66 -12.35
C ILE A 500 -21.80 12.20 -13.52
N ARG A 501 -22.90 11.52 -13.85
CA ARG A 501 -23.82 11.88 -14.93
C ARG A 501 -24.44 13.27 -14.72
N GLN A 502 -24.84 13.60 -13.48
CA GLN A 502 -25.37 14.92 -13.10
C GLN A 502 -24.29 16.01 -12.93
N ALA A 503 -23.00 15.66 -12.86
CA ALA A 503 -21.94 16.62 -12.54
C ALA A 503 -21.67 17.62 -13.67
N GLU A 504 -21.39 18.86 -13.25
CA GLU A 504 -20.97 19.95 -14.12
C GLU A 504 -19.53 19.70 -14.61
N ARG A 505 -19.37 19.35 -15.89
CA ARG A 505 -18.06 19.17 -16.54
C ARG A 505 -17.32 20.51 -16.55
N VAL A 506 -16.14 20.55 -15.94
CA VAL A 506 -15.30 21.76 -15.84
C VAL A 506 -13.83 21.45 -16.03
N SER A 507 -13.06 22.41 -16.51
CA SER A 507 -11.60 22.30 -16.43
C SER A 507 -11.14 22.39 -14.97
N ARG A 508 -9.96 21.81 -14.70
CA ARG A 508 -9.22 22.00 -13.45
C ARG A 508 -9.09 23.48 -13.05
N GLY A 509 -8.94 24.39 -14.03
CA GLY A 509 -8.79 25.83 -13.78
C GLY A 509 -10.08 26.47 -13.25
N GLU A 510 -11.22 26.08 -13.80
CA GLU A 510 -12.55 26.54 -13.36
C GLU A 510 -12.89 25.98 -11.98
N ALA A 511 -12.68 24.69 -11.74
CA ALA A 511 -12.85 24.08 -10.41
C ALA A 511 -11.95 24.75 -9.35
N GLN A 512 -10.67 25.00 -9.66
CA GLN A 512 -9.77 25.76 -8.79
C GLN A 512 -10.24 27.22 -8.57
N SER A 513 -10.92 27.82 -9.55
CA SER A 513 -11.49 29.17 -9.40
C SER A 513 -12.72 29.21 -8.48
N ILE A 514 -13.53 28.14 -8.51
CA ILE A 514 -14.75 27.98 -7.68
C ILE A 514 -14.38 27.70 -6.21
N LEU A 515 -13.29 26.96 -5.95
CA LEU A 515 -12.80 26.65 -4.60
C LEU A 515 -12.27 27.86 -3.80
N LYS A 516 -12.21 29.06 -4.39
CA LYS A 516 -11.48 30.20 -3.81
C LYS A 516 -12.02 30.63 -2.42
N PRO A 517 -11.15 31.16 -1.52
CA PRO A 517 -11.52 31.43 -0.13
C PRO A 517 -12.63 32.47 -0.03
N GLY A 518 -13.82 32.03 0.37
CA GLY A 518 -15.02 32.86 0.52
C GLY A 518 -16.29 32.02 0.62
N LEU A 519 -16.39 30.96 -0.20
CA LEU A 519 -17.47 29.96 -0.14
C LEU A 519 -17.24 28.92 0.98
N ARG A 520 -17.07 29.41 2.22
CA ARG A 520 -17.03 28.59 3.44
C ARG A 520 -18.19 28.98 4.34
N GLY A 521 -19.41 28.54 4.01
CA GLY A 521 -20.59 28.78 4.86
C GLY A 521 -21.89 29.12 4.12
N GLY A 522 -22.20 28.45 3.02
CA GLY A 522 -23.47 28.60 2.29
C GLY A 522 -24.62 27.78 2.87
N ARG A 523 -25.03 28.01 4.13
CA ARG A 523 -26.18 27.29 4.75
C ARG A 523 -27.44 27.40 3.87
N GLY A 524 -27.80 26.33 3.17
CA GLY A 524 -29.09 26.17 2.47
C GLY A 524 -29.02 26.02 0.94
N GLY A 525 -27.83 25.99 0.33
CA GLY A 525 -27.68 25.63 -1.09
C GLY A 525 -27.61 24.12 -1.33
N SER A 526 -28.05 23.65 -2.50
CA SER A 526 -27.69 22.30 -2.96
C SER A 526 -26.20 22.28 -3.32
N SER A 527 -25.44 21.30 -2.82
CA SER A 527 -24.00 21.21 -3.07
C SER A 527 -23.72 21.07 -4.57
N ARG A 528 -22.91 21.97 -5.14
CA ARG A 528 -22.49 21.82 -6.55
C ARG A 528 -21.59 20.59 -6.68
N THR A 529 -21.80 19.80 -7.72
CA THR A 529 -20.92 18.67 -8.05
C THR A 529 -20.21 18.98 -9.37
N LEU A 530 -18.89 19.09 -9.31
CA LEU A 530 -18.03 19.38 -10.45
C LEU A 530 -17.30 18.10 -10.89
N LEU A 531 -17.21 17.86 -12.20
CA LEU A 531 -16.44 16.77 -12.79
C LEU A 531 -15.25 17.31 -13.57
N ILE A 532 -14.06 16.86 -13.19
CA ILE A 532 -12.80 17.08 -13.91
C ILE A 532 -12.43 15.77 -14.61
N LEU A 533 -12.49 15.77 -15.95
CA LEU A 533 -11.92 14.68 -16.74
C LEU A 533 -10.39 14.78 -16.70
N TRP A 534 -9.71 13.64 -16.54
CA TRP A 534 -8.25 13.56 -16.51
C TRP A 534 -7.73 12.41 -17.36
N ALA A 535 -6.82 12.72 -18.28
CA ALA A 535 -5.94 11.75 -18.91
C ALA A 535 -4.55 12.37 -19.04
N GLU A 536 -3.51 11.62 -18.65
CA GLU A 536 -2.20 12.25 -18.38
C GLU A 536 -1.40 12.56 -19.65
N GLU A 537 -1.75 11.92 -20.77
CA GLU A 537 -1.25 12.27 -22.11
C GLU A 537 -1.70 13.67 -22.59
N GLU A 538 -2.72 14.28 -21.95
CA GLU A 538 -3.22 15.62 -22.26
C GLU A 538 -2.35 16.75 -21.64
N GLY A 539 -1.16 16.41 -21.09
CA GLY A 539 -0.17 17.38 -20.59
C GLY A 539 -0.41 17.91 -19.17
N VAL A 540 -1.49 17.46 -18.52
CA VAL A 540 -1.83 17.78 -17.13
C VAL A 540 -1.51 16.57 -16.24
N SER A 541 -0.32 16.61 -15.63
CA SER A 541 0.11 15.56 -14.69
C SER A 541 -0.76 15.49 -13.44
N TRP A 542 -0.85 14.30 -12.83
CA TRP A 542 -1.65 14.06 -11.62
C TRP A 542 -1.38 15.12 -10.53
N GLN A 543 -0.11 15.40 -10.24
CA GLN A 543 0.30 16.41 -9.26
C GLN A 543 -0.33 17.80 -9.52
N LYS A 544 -0.51 18.20 -10.79
CA LYS A 544 -1.16 19.46 -11.15
C LYS A 544 -2.66 19.43 -10.87
N ILE A 545 -3.33 18.27 -11.01
CA ILE A 545 -4.73 18.05 -10.63
C ILE A 545 -4.87 18.05 -9.10
N ALA A 546 -4.06 17.26 -8.40
CA ALA A 546 -4.16 17.03 -6.96
C ALA A 546 -3.94 18.29 -6.11
N THR A 547 -2.84 19.01 -6.38
CA THR A 547 -2.34 20.10 -5.52
C THR A 547 -3.36 21.22 -5.26
N PRO A 548 -4.12 21.75 -6.25
CA PRO A 548 -5.18 22.74 -6.03
C PRO A 548 -6.29 22.31 -5.06
N PHE A 549 -6.60 21.01 -5.00
CA PHE A 549 -7.69 20.47 -4.21
C PHE A 549 -7.23 19.88 -2.87
N GLY A 550 -5.92 19.72 -2.69
CA GLY A 550 -5.29 19.17 -1.48
C GLY A 550 -5.18 17.64 -1.47
N LEU A 551 -5.51 16.96 -2.58
CA LEU A 551 -5.42 15.51 -2.74
C LEU A 551 -3.96 15.01 -2.65
N TRP A 552 -3.77 13.70 -2.46
CA TRP A 552 -2.44 13.09 -2.43
C TRP A 552 -1.64 13.41 -3.73
N PRO A 553 -0.48 14.09 -3.67
CA PRO A 553 0.10 14.73 -4.86
C PRO A 553 1.04 13.86 -5.70
N GLU A 554 1.63 12.79 -5.14
CA GLU A 554 2.56 11.91 -5.88
C GLU A 554 1.86 10.96 -6.86
N GLU A 555 0.70 10.42 -6.50
CA GLU A 555 -0.03 9.40 -7.27
C GLU A 555 -1.54 9.48 -6.93
N PRO A 556 -2.46 9.03 -7.82
CA PRO A 556 -3.87 8.89 -7.48
C PRO A 556 -4.05 7.80 -6.42
N ARG A 557 -4.69 8.15 -5.29
CA ARG A 557 -4.98 7.26 -4.16
C ARG A 557 -6.44 7.27 -3.78
N GLY A 558 -6.92 6.21 -3.13
CA GLY A 558 -8.30 6.10 -2.65
C GLY A 558 -9.35 6.21 -3.76
N GLU A 559 -9.00 5.75 -4.97
CA GLU A 559 -9.87 5.80 -6.15
C GLU A 559 -10.92 4.68 -6.14
N THR A 560 -12.03 4.88 -6.87
CA THR A 560 -13.06 3.87 -7.14
C THR A 560 -13.22 3.77 -8.65
N HIS A 561 -12.71 2.71 -9.26
CA HIS A 561 -12.69 2.51 -10.71
C HIS A 561 -12.18 3.75 -11.47
N GLY A 562 -11.02 4.29 -11.07
CA GLY A 562 -10.44 5.50 -11.68
C GLY A 562 -11.13 6.82 -11.30
N VAL A 563 -12.06 6.82 -10.35
CA VAL A 563 -12.75 8.03 -9.84
C VAL A 563 -12.26 8.39 -8.45
N ILE A 564 -11.90 9.66 -8.21
CA ILE A 564 -11.63 10.20 -6.88
C ILE A 564 -12.68 11.28 -6.57
N VAL A 565 -13.41 11.11 -5.46
CA VAL A 565 -14.42 12.07 -4.98
C VAL A 565 -13.90 12.75 -3.72
N THR A 566 -13.88 14.08 -3.72
CA THR A 566 -13.54 14.90 -2.55
C THR A 566 -14.64 15.92 -2.24
N ARG A 567 -14.84 16.22 -0.95
CA ARG A 567 -15.97 17.02 -0.47
C ARG A 567 -15.55 18.19 0.40
N PHE A 568 -16.19 19.32 0.13
CA PHE A 568 -16.17 20.56 0.88
C PHE A 568 -17.64 20.90 1.24
N PRO A 569 -17.91 21.78 2.23
CA PRO A 569 -19.27 21.96 2.76
C PRO A 569 -20.36 22.19 1.72
N ASP A 570 -20.08 23.03 0.72
CA ASP A 570 -21.04 23.48 -0.29
C ASP A 570 -20.67 22.96 -1.71
N LEU A 571 -19.69 22.05 -1.83
CA LEU A 571 -19.03 21.67 -3.10
C LEU A 571 -18.45 20.24 -3.06
N ILE A 572 -18.81 19.43 -4.05
CA ILE A 572 -18.18 18.13 -4.37
C ILE A 572 -17.31 18.31 -5.62
N ILE A 573 -16.09 17.77 -5.60
CA ILE A 573 -15.23 17.69 -6.79
C ILE A 573 -14.94 16.21 -7.06
N ILE A 574 -15.24 15.80 -8.28
CA ILE A 574 -14.96 14.48 -8.84
C ILE A 574 -13.82 14.63 -9.84
N VAL A 575 -12.80 13.78 -9.73
CA VAL A 575 -11.79 13.58 -10.78
C VAL A 575 -11.98 12.19 -11.37
N ALA A 576 -12.20 12.09 -12.67
CA ALA A 576 -12.38 10.82 -13.36
C ALA A 576 -11.27 10.59 -14.38
N ASN A 577 -10.53 9.49 -14.22
CA ASN A 577 -9.52 9.05 -15.17
C ASN A 577 -10.19 8.47 -16.44
N ARG A 578 -9.97 9.10 -17.60
CA ARG A 578 -10.66 8.75 -18.86
C ARG A 578 -10.36 7.33 -19.35
N TRP A 579 -9.24 6.72 -18.93
CA TRP A 579 -8.85 5.36 -19.31
C TRP A 579 -9.41 4.27 -18.38
N ARG A 580 -9.91 4.63 -17.19
CA ARG A 580 -10.29 3.67 -16.13
C ARG A 580 -11.71 3.86 -15.56
N CYS A 581 -12.32 5.03 -15.73
CA CYS A 581 -13.70 5.29 -15.30
C CYS A 581 -14.73 4.73 -16.29
N PRO A 582 -15.55 3.72 -15.89
CA PRO A 582 -16.59 3.16 -16.75
C PRO A 582 -17.86 4.02 -16.79
N TYR A 583 -18.02 4.97 -15.87
CA TYR A 583 -19.23 5.79 -15.68
C TYR A 583 -19.22 7.11 -16.47
N LEU A 584 -18.22 7.32 -17.32
CA LEU A 584 -18.14 8.46 -18.24
C LEU A 584 -18.93 8.18 -19.53
N GLU A 585 -19.41 9.23 -20.20
CA GLU A 585 -20.06 9.07 -21.51
C GLU A 585 -19.07 8.46 -22.54
N PRO A 586 -19.54 7.75 -23.58
CA PRO A 586 -18.65 6.99 -24.49
C PRO A 586 -17.60 7.82 -25.25
N ASP A 587 -17.81 9.14 -25.41
CA ASP A 587 -16.85 10.10 -25.99
C ASP A 587 -15.98 10.80 -24.93
N GLU A 588 -16.43 10.83 -23.67
CA GLU A 588 -15.61 11.20 -22.51
C GLU A 588 -14.56 10.12 -22.19
N GLN A 589 -14.82 8.85 -22.49
CA GLN A 589 -13.86 7.74 -22.28
C GLN A 589 -12.66 7.77 -23.26
N ARG A 590 -11.57 7.09 -22.88
CA ARG A 590 -10.38 6.82 -23.71
C ARG A 590 -10.29 5.34 -24.03
N SER A 591 -10.03 5.03 -25.29
CA SER A 591 -9.79 3.68 -25.79
C SER A 591 -8.60 3.66 -26.74
N ILE A 592 -7.95 2.50 -26.88
CA ILE A 592 -6.87 2.29 -27.85
C ILE A 592 -7.51 2.30 -29.26
N PRO A 593 -7.09 3.19 -30.18
CA PRO A 593 -7.71 3.26 -31.50
C PRO A 593 -7.48 1.99 -32.31
N SER A 594 -8.48 1.55 -33.10
CA SER A 594 -8.38 0.35 -33.95
C SER A 594 -7.27 0.42 -35.02
N SER A 595 -6.73 1.61 -35.29
CA SER A 595 -5.56 1.83 -36.16
C SER A 595 -4.21 1.72 -35.42
N VAL A 596 -4.18 1.18 -34.20
CA VAL A 596 -2.99 1.00 -33.37
C VAL A 596 -2.82 -0.48 -33.02
N ALA A 597 -1.81 -1.10 -33.60
CA ALA A 597 -1.49 -2.51 -33.35
C ALA A 597 -0.70 -2.66 -32.03
N ILE A 598 -1.11 -3.60 -31.18
CA ILE A 598 -0.37 -3.90 -29.94
C ILE A 598 0.65 -5.01 -30.22
N VAL A 599 1.92 -4.61 -30.27
CA VAL A 599 3.06 -5.44 -30.65
C VAL A 599 3.90 -5.76 -29.41
N ALA A 600 4.40 -6.99 -29.30
CA ALA A 600 5.35 -7.38 -28.25
C ALA A 600 6.79 -7.11 -28.73
N GLY A 601 7.58 -6.43 -27.90
CA GLY A 601 9.02 -6.26 -28.11
C GLY A 601 9.84 -7.41 -27.51
N GLN A 602 11.09 -7.50 -27.92
CA GLN A 602 12.09 -8.37 -27.31
C GLN A 602 12.72 -7.71 -26.07
N SER A 603 13.50 -8.49 -25.31
CA SER A 603 14.23 -8.00 -24.13
C SER A 603 15.12 -6.80 -24.48
N GLY A 604 15.04 -5.73 -23.70
CA GLY A 604 15.86 -4.54 -23.88
C GLY A 604 15.45 -3.62 -25.04
N GLN A 605 14.38 -3.90 -25.78
CA GLN A 605 13.89 -2.99 -26.84
C GLN A 605 13.02 -1.86 -26.29
N SER A 606 13.17 -0.65 -26.87
CA SER A 606 12.20 0.43 -26.72
C SER A 606 11.03 0.28 -27.70
N CYS A 607 9.88 0.88 -27.41
CA CYS A 607 8.75 0.84 -28.33
C CYS A 607 8.99 1.61 -29.64
N ASP A 608 9.89 2.60 -29.63
CA ASP A 608 10.36 3.23 -30.87
C ASP A 608 11.14 2.25 -31.76
N GLU A 609 11.81 1.26 -31.20
CA GLU A 609 12.50 0.20 -31.95
C GLU A 609 11.52 -0.88 -32.43
N VAL A 610 10.60 -1.32 -31.56
CA VAL A 610 9.57 -2.31 -31.88
C VAL A 610 8.66 -1.84 -33.02
N CYS A 611 8.17 -0.60 -32.96
CA CYS A 611 7.26 -0.09 -33.99
C CYS A 611 7.98 0.22 -35.31
N ARG A 612 9.24 0.69 -35.26
CA ARG A 612 10.04 0.94 -36.48
C ARG A 612 10.30 -0.35 -37.26
N ALA A 613 10.49 -1.48 -36.58
CA ALA A 613 10.59 -2.80 -37.21
C ALA A 613 9.30 -3.25 -37.94
N GLN A 614 8.16 -2.61 -37.63
CA GLN A 614 6.85 -2.83 -38.25
C GLN A 614 6.42 -1.67 -39.16
N SER A 615 7.38 -0.91 -39.71
CA SER A 615 7.14 0.29 -40.55
C SER A 615 6.17 1.31 -39.93
N SER A 616 6.17 1.40 -38.60
CA SER A 616 5.20 2.12 -37.78
C SER A 616 5.91 3.04 -36.78
N THR A 617 5.17 3.97 -36.17
CA THR A 617 5.66 4.80 -35.05
C THR A 617 4.99 4.39 -33.74
N CYS A 618 5.67 4.63 -32.62
CA CYS A 618 5.10 4.40 -31.31
C CYS A 618 4.06 5.48 -30.99
N ASP A 619 2.83 5.06 -30.73
CA ASP A 619 1.74 5.92 -30.31
C ASP A 619 1.76 6.14 -28.80
N ALA A 620 2.57 7.12 -28.38
CA ALA A 620 2.68 7.50 -26.97
C ALA A 620 1.34 7.81 -26.29
N SER A 621 0.32 8.24 -27.05
CA SER A 621 -1.01 8.54 -26.50
C SER A 621 -1.76 7.29 -26.02
N SER A 622 -1.47 6.11 -26.57
CA SER A 622 -2.08 4.83 -26.16
C SER A 622 -1.32 4.09 -25.04
N LEU A 623 -0.16 4.59 -24.60
CA LEU A 623 0.62 3.94 -23.52
C LEU A 623 -0.12 3.85 -22.17
N PRO A 624 -0.90 4.85 -21.71
CA PRO A 624 -1.65 4.74 -20.45
C PRO A 624 -2.68 3.60 -20.47
N GLY A 625 -3.38 3.39 -21.60
CA GLY A 625 -4.34 2.29 -21.76
C GLY A 625 -3.71 0.89 -21.77
N LEU A 626 -2.38 0.79 -21.94
CA LEU A 626 -1.64 -0.47 -21.86
C LEU A 626 -1.04 -0.72 -20.46
N ASN A 627 -1.10 0.24 -19.55
CA ASN A 627 -0.47 0.16 -18.22
C ASN A 627 -1.30 -0.69 -17.24
N SER A 628 -1.44 -1.98 -17.55
CA SER A 628 -2.11 -2.98 -16.72
C SER A 628 -1.46 -4.35 -16.90
N CYS A 629 -1.45 -5.19 -15.86
CA CYS A 629 -0.98 -6.56 -15.99
C CYS A 629 -1.90 -7.39 -16.90
N ARG A 630 -3.19 -7.03 -16.98
CA ARG A 630 -4.18 -7.57 -17.93
C ARG A 630 -3.75 -7.35 -19.38
N ALA A 631 -3.29 -6.16 -19.76
CA ALA A 631 -2.79 -5.89 -21.11
C ALA A 631 -1.52 -6.69 -21.41
N LEU A 632 -0.58 -6.77 -20.46
CA LEU A 632 0.65 -7.56 -20.59
C LEU A 632 0.36 -9.06 -20.79
N LYS A 633 -0.61 -9.63 -20.06
CA LYS A 633 -1.08 -11.02 -20.19
C LYS A 633 -1.66 -11.38 -21.57
N THR A 634 -1.93 -10.40 -22.45
CA THR A 634 -2.32 -10.67 -23.85
C THR A 634 -1.13 -10.97 -24.77
N LYS A 635 0.11 -10.79 -24.29
CA LYS A 635 1.36 -10.94 -25.07
C LYS A 635 2.48 -11.69 -24.36
N PHE A 636 2.45 -11.75 -23.03
CA PHE A 636 3.49 -12.36 -22.19
C PHE A 636 2.87 -13.36 -21.19
N PRO A 637 3.62 -14.39 -20.76
CA PRO A 637 3.12 -15.43 -19.86
C PRO A 637 2.77 -14.91 -18.46
N CYS A 638 3.56 -13.99 -17.91
CA CYS A 638 3.35 -13.40 -16.58
C CYS A 638 3.24 -14.45 -15.45
N GLU A 639 4.02 -15.53 -15.52
CA GLU A 639 3.91 -16.73 -14.70
C GLU A 639 4.22 -16.50 -13.21
N ALA A 640 5.05 -15.52 -12.88
CA ALA A 640 5.29 -15.07 -11.49
C ALA A 640 4.28 -13.99 -11.03
N GLY A 641 3.22 -13.76 -11.81
CA GLY A 641 2.11 -12.89 -11.47
C GLY A 641 2.30 -11.41 -11.87
N CYS A 642 1.60 -10.54 -11.16
CA CYS A 642 1.56 -9.10 -11.41
C CYS A 642 2.32 -8.35 -10.30
N GLY A 643 3.28 -7.50 -10.67
CA GLY A 643 4.08 -6.70 -9.74
C GLY A 643 3.88 -5.19 -9.93
N HIS A 644 4.07 -4.42 -8.85
CA HIS A 644 4.18 -2.96 -8.94
C HIS A 644 5.65 -2.54 -8.98
N GLN A 645 6.01 -1.70 -9.95
CA GLN A 645 7.35 -1.10 -10.07
C GLN A 645 7.26 0.36 -10.56
N ILE A 646 8.38 1.07 -10.56
CA ILE A 646 8.47 2.48 -10.95
C ILE A 646 9.57 2.63 -12.01
N GLY A 647 9.19 2.94 -13.24
CA GLY A 647 10.07 3.02 -14.41
C GLY A 647 9.33 3.57 -15.63
N ARG A 648 10.05 4.08 -16.62
CA ARG A 648 9.44 4.69 -17.83
C ARG A 648 9.23 3.68 -18.97
N GLU A 649 9.86 2.51 -18.84
CA GLU A 649 9.71 1.33 -19.66
C GLU A 649 8.51 0.46 -19.26
N ILE A 650 7.96 0.67 -18.06
CA ILE A 650 6.69 0.07 -17.64
C ILE A 650 5.55 0.62 -18.53
N PRO A 651 4.54 -0.16 -18.96
CA PRO A 651 4.31 -1.59 -18.70
C PRO A 651 5.34 -2.52 -19.39
N CYS A 652 5.81 -3.52 -18.66
CA CYS A 652 6.80 -4.48 -19.15
C CYS A 652 6.69 -5.86 -18.49
N TYR A 653 7.25 -6.88 -19.15
CA TYR A 653 7.42 -8.24 -18.63
C TYR A 653 8.91 -8.48 -18.36
N VAL A 654 9.24 -9.12 -17.22
CA VAL A 654 10.63 -9.31 -16.79
C VAL A 654 11.19 -10.63 -17.33
N THR A 655 12.08 -10.51 -18.30
CA THR A 655 12.64 -11.61 -19.10
C THR A 655 13.89 -12.23 -18.48
N ASN A 656 14.62 -11.51 -17.62
CA ASN A 656 15.84 -12.03 -17.01
C ASN A 656 15.52 -12.94 -15.80
N PRO A 657 15.88 -14.24 -15.82
CA PRO A 657 15.60 -15.15 -14.71
C PRO A 657 16.40 -14.86 -13.43
N ALA A 658 17.47 -14.05 -13.51
CA ALA A 658 18.23 -13.59 -12.34
C ALA A 658 17.70 -12.28 -11.74
N ALA A 659 16.66 -11.67 -12.32
CA ALA A 659 15.99 -10.51 -11.74
C ALA A 659 15.05 -10.94 -10.60
N LEU A 660 14.95 -10.14 -9.55
CA LEU A 660 14.02 -10.36 -8.43
C LEU A 660 12.57 -10.61 -8.89
N THR A 661 12.15 -9.85 -9.91
CA THR A 661 10.80 -9.86 -10.46
C THR A 661 10.69 -10.72 -11.73
N ALA A 662 11.62 -11.67 -11.94
CA ALA A 662 11.60 -12.61 -13.07
C ALA A 662 10.23 -13.24 -13.28
N GLY A 663 9.78 -13.33 -14.53
CA GLY A 663 8.46 -13.88 -14.88
C GLY A 663 7.27 -13.00 -14.49
N GLN A 664 7.48 -11.82 -13.88
CA GLN A 664 6.39 -10.91 -13.53
C GLN A 664 6.06 -9.96 -14.68
N CYS A 665 4.78 -9.61 -14.75
CA CYS A 665 4.29 -8.49 -15.54
C CYS A 665 4.10 -7.27 -14.63
N LEU A 666 4.81 -6.19 -14.95
CA LEU A 666 4.93 -5.00 -14.13
C LEU A 666 4.04 -3.87 -14.64
N ALA A 667 3.28 -3.27 -13.73
CA ALA A 667 2.52 -2.04 -13.94
C ALA A 667 2.98 -0.96 -12.92
N THR A 668 2.58 0.29 -13.15
CA THR A 668 2.94 1.42 -12.27
C THR A 668 1.75 2.36 -12.06
N GLN A 669 1.64 2.95 -10.88
CA GLN A 669 0.67 4.03 -10.59
C GLN A 669 1.32 5.42 -10.58
N GLN A 670 2.63 5.52 -10.84
CA GLN A 670 3.44 6.71 -10.54
C GLN A 670 4.26 7.28 -11.72
N ALA A 671 4.56 6.48 -12.75
CA ALA A 671 5.50 6.87 -13.80
C ALA A 671 4.85 6.97 -15.18
N LEU A 672 5.01 8.13 -15.83
CA LEU A 672 4.65 8.31 -17.24
C LEU A 672 5.58 7.50 -18.14
N SER A 673 5.01 6.44 -18.71
CA SER A 673 5.64 5.59 -19.73
C SER A 673 6.10 6.41 -20.94
N ALA A 674 7.21 6.00 -21.57
CA ALA A 674 7.76 6.69 -22.74
C ALA A 674 8.18 5.68 -23.82
N CYS A 675 7.89 5.99 -25.09
CA CYS A 675 8.22 5.13 -26.23
C CYS A 675 9.70 4.74 -26.31
N SER A 676 10.61 5.67 -26.01
CA SER A 676 12.06 5.49 -26.08
C SER A 676 12.68 4.80 -24.86
N ALA A 677 11.92 4.61 -23.78
CA ALA A 677 12.40 3.94 -22.58
C ALA A 677 12.52 2.42 -22.80
N ARG A 678 13.53 1.83 -22.15
CA ARG A 678 13.86 0.40 -22.23
C ARG A 678 14.69 -0.02 -21.02
N HIS A 679 14.57 -1.27 -20.60
CA HIS A 679 15.48 -1.88 -19.63
C HIS A 679 15.90 -3.27 -20.13
N LYS A 680 17.20 -3.58 -20.03
CA LYS A 680 17.82 -4.79 -20.62
C LYS A 680 17.14 -6.10 -20.21
N ASP A 681 16.64 -6.14 -18.97
CA ASP A 681 16.05 -7.30 -18.31
C ASP A 681 14.52 -7.41 -18.51
N THR A 682 13.96 -6.63 -19.45
CA THR A 682 12.50 -6.54 -19.67
C THR A 682 12.12 -6.48 -21.14
N ALA A 683 10.98 -7.07 -21.50
CA ALA A 683 10.28 -6.90 -22.77
C ALA A 683 9.03 -6.00 -22.59
N ARG A 684 8.57 -5.32 -23.65
CA ARG A 684 7.48 -4.34 -23.57
C ARG A 684 6.30 -4.71 -24.48
N ILE A 685 5.08 -4.31 -24.11
CA ILE A 685 3.99 -4.16 -25.08
C ILE A 685 3.98 -2.73 -25.61
N CYS A 686 3.83 -2.59 -26.92
CA CYS A 686 4.05 -1.33 -27.63
C CYS A 686 2.87 -1.00 -28.56
N PRO A 687 2.28 0.20 -28.43
CA PRO A 687 1.23 0.67 -29.33
C PRO A 687 1.87 1.21 -30.62
N CYS A 688 1.73 0.48 -31.72
CA CYS A 688 2.33 0.83 -33.00
C CYS A 688 1.27 1.33 -33.98
N ARG A 689 1.43 2.55 -34.46
CA ARG A 689 0.54 3.20 -35.43
C ARG A 689 1.24 3.25 -36.78
N GLY A 690 0.59 2.75 -37.83
CA GLY A 690 1.15 2.75 -39.18
C GLY A 690 1.46 4.17 -39.66
N LEU A 691 2.59 4.32 -40.36
CA LEU A 691 2.89 5.53 -41.12
C LEU A 691 1.83 5.72 -42.23
N ARG A 692 1.35 6.96 -42.39
CA ARG A 692 0.46 7.39 -43.48
C ARG A 692 1.24 8.20 -44.50
#